data_AF-A0A9P5ZD93-F1
#
_entry.id   AF-A0A9P5ZD93-F1
#
_cell.length_a   1.000
_cell.length_b   1.000
_cell.length_c   1.000
_cell.angle_alpha   90.00
_cell.angle_beta   90.00
_cell.angle_gamma   90.00
#
_symmetry.space_group_name_H-M   'P 1'
#
loop_
_entity.id
_entity.type
_entity.pdbx_description
1 polymer ?
#
loop_
_entity_poly.entity_id
_entity_poly.type
_entity_poly.pdbx_seq_one_letter_code
_entity_poly.pdbx_strand_id
1 'polypeptide(L)'
;MSDRNGPELALEALLAQDFVDESHMKAFAHALKLDDSYFDYQGDAASPPIAGTPIINHPNHTRIRKVSALSDFAPINLKVKRRSKKRKQHDKRSDYLFLFLRWPLLFFIFLFIMAEFGLYVIIRQLVNTKEWISACMWRGRKGRLRKNLRSARNYDQWKEAAIILDEYLDFQEWKKTDEDPFYDWKLVRKVKRSLRGLRDSNDVRGCLGVLETCIRSNFAGVESSRLYSETFLGTKDLIESYFDELERSLMFIRETPELSVDEKRRFFKSANTNLGISALCLSGGASFGYYHFGVVKAFLDAGLLPRVITGTSAGGLIAALVCTRTDEELKILLVPGLAKRITACEEPFNVWFKRFWQTGARFDSVTWAKKSSFFTRGSMTFKEAYTRTGRILNISVIPADRHSPTKLLNYMTAPDTVIWSAILASAAVPGILNPVVLMQKLKDGSIVPWSWGSRFKDGSLRVDIPIQALNQYFNVTHPVVSQVNPHVHLFFFASRGSAGKPVAHRKGKGWRGNFLLSAGEQWLKHELTKNFKVIRDLELLPQLLGQDWSSVFLQRFEGAVTIWPRTRLMDWFRILTDPDPIELERMIRVGESVTWPKLHMVENRARIEKQILLGRQIVHKVLKNKSRNDPRQFLLQKTIQIPVLSTPAQPSVMRTPSLSGSDSVPLSVDTDAEAAFARASPLYRRDHGPKNSSPGRQSDKDTRHRKWAAGTVVDEANVGGGGLAVPASLSVTSNDPPGFLARIRDKSISNLTLPSFSFEHGPSRYETSPDNRPETHWSSESSSDGYSLYEAS
;
A
#
# COMPACT_ATOMS: atom_id res chain seq x y z
N MET A 1 6.48 44.97 -17.87
CA MET A 1 7.04 44.58 -16.57
C MET A 1 5.92 44.05 -15.66
N SER A 2 5.07 43.14 -16.17
CA SER A 2 3.74 42.83 -15.63
C SER A 2 3.53 41.36 -15.21
N ASP A 3 4.33 40.43 -15.74
CA ASP A 3 3.95 38.99 -15.71
C ASP A 3 4.46 38.22 -14.49
N ARG A 4 5.10 38.89 -13.51
CA ARG A 4 5.60 38.23 -12.30
C ARG A 4 4.55 38.02 -11.20
N ASN A 5 3.45 38.79 -11.21
CA ASN A 5 2.47 38.77 -10.12
C ASN A 5 1.33 37.74 -10.32
N GLY A 6 1.13 37.25 -11.55
CA GLY A 6 0.10 36.26 -11.89
C GLY A 6 0.12 34.98 -11.03
N PRO A 7 1.26 34.30 -10.84
CA PRO A 7 1.30 33.05 -10.05
C PRO A 7 1.12 33.28 -8.54
N GLU A 8 1.55 34.43 -8.00
CA GLU A 8 1.33 34.76 -6.58
C GLU A 8 -0.14 35.05 -6.30
N LEU A 9 -0.82 35.83 -7.15
CA LEU A 9 -2.27 36.07 -7.06
C LEU A 9 -3.08 34.77 -7.18
N ALA A 10 -2.66 33.84 -8.05
CA ALA A 10 -3.28 32.51 -8.16
C ALA A 10 -3.05 31.64 -6.91
N LEU A 11 -1.84 31.68 -6.34
CA LEU A 11 -1.52 30.98 -5.09
C LEU A 11 -2.34 31.53 -3.92
N GLU A 12 -2.40 32.86 -3.75
CA GLU A 12 -3.17 33.49 -2.69
C GLU A 12 -4.66 33.21 -2.83
N ALA A 13 -5.22 33.24 -4.04
CA ALA A 13 -6.62 32.83 -4.27
C ALA A 13 -6.88 31.36 -3.86
N LEU A 14 -6.00 30.43 -4.24
CA LEU A 14 -6.12 29.01 -3.88
C LEU A 14 -5.86 28.76 -2.38
N LEU A 15 -5.05 29.58 -1.71
CA LEU A 15 -4.78 29.53 -0.27
C LEU A 15 -5.79 30.31 0.57
N ALA A 16 -6.55 31.25 -0.01
CA ALA A 16 -7.62 31.99 0.67
C ALA A 16 -8.97 31.28 0.58
N GLN A 17 -9.16 30.38 -0.40
CA GLN A 17 -10.41 29.65 -0.56
C GLN A 17 -10.73 28.81 0.69
N ASP A 18 -11.91 29.07 1.26
CA ASP A 18 -12.49 28.22 2.29
C ASP A 18 -13.53 27.28 1.65
N PHE A 19 -13.57 26.06 2.17
CA PHE A 19 -14.43 24.98 1.71
C PHE A 19 -15.23 24.33 2.85
N VAL A 20 -15.22 24.94 4.04
CA VAL A 20 -15.99 24.47 5.19
C VAL A 20 -17.48 24.73 4.96
N ASP A 21 -18.27 23.67 5.05
CA ASP A 21 -19.72 23.73 5.09
C ASP A 21 -20.20 23.44 6.52
N GLU A 22 -20.74 24.47 7.18
CA GLU A 22 -21.20 24.37 8.57
C GLU A 22 -22.37 23.39 8.76
N SER A 23 -23.18 23.12 7.73
CA SER A 23 -24.26 22.13 7.82
C SER A 23 -23.69 20.71 7.97
N HIS A 24 -22.66 20.41 7.16
CA HIS A 24 -21.93 19.15 7.18
C HIS A 24 -21.15 18.95 8.48
N MET A 25 -20.54 20.01 9.02
CA MET A 25 -19.84 19.96 10.30
C MET A 25 -20.80 19.74 11.47
N LYS A 26 -22.00 20.34 11.45
CA LYS A 26 -23.06 20.08 12.44
C LYS A 26 -23.57 18.64 12.38
N ALA A 27 -23.82 18.10 11.18
CA ALA A 27 -24.21 16.70 11.00
C ALA A 27 -23.16 15.72 11.55
N PHE A 28 -21.87 16.01 11.34
CA PHE A 28 -20.78 15.23 11.91
C PHE A 28 -20.67 15.33 13.44
N ALA A 29 -20.79 16.55 14.00
CA ALA A 29 -20.79 16.76 15.44
C ALA A 29 -21.97 16.07 16.14
N HIS A 30 -23.13 15.97 15.46
CA HIS A 30 -24.25 15.15 15.89
C HIS A 30 -23.90 13.65 15.83
N ALA A 31 -23.36 13.18 14.71
CA ALA A 31 -22.99 11.78 14.51
C ALA A 31 -22.00 11.23 15.55
N LEU A 32 -21.03 12.05 16.00
CA LEU A 32 -20.06 11.66 17.03
C LEU A 32 -20.72 11.41 18.41
N LYS A 33 -21.80 12.13 18.73
CA LYS A 33 -22.55 12.03 19.99
C LYS A 33 -23.54 10.86 20.02
N LEU A 34 -23.84 10.25 18.88
CA LEU A 34 -24.69 9.06 18.83
C LEU A 34 -23.94 7.87 19.45
N ASP A 35 -24.64 7.11 20.29
CA ASP A 35 -24.11 5.90 20.91
C ASP A 35 -23.91 4.78 19.89
N ASP A 36 -22.98 3.86 20.14
CA ASP A 36 -22.76 2.67 19.30
C ASP A 36 -24.07 1.89 19.06
N SER A 37 -24.99 1.92 20.02
CA SER A 37 -26.30 1.28 19.91
C SER A 37 -27.23 1.89 18.85
N TYR A 38 -27.11 3.19 18.53
CA TYR A 38 -27.92 3.84 17.49
C TYR A 38 -27.60 3.23 16.10
N PHE A 39 -26.31 2.99 15.86
CA PHE A 39 -25.80 2.47 14.60
C PHE A 39 -26.23 1.01 14.34
N ASP A 40 -26.32 0.19 15.39
CA ASP A 40 -26.81 -1.19 15.35
C ASP A 40 -28.29 -1.32 14.90
N TYR A 41 -29.12 -0.26 15.05
CA TYR A 41 -30.55 -0.32 14.71
C TYR A 41 -30.92 0.25 13.34
N GLN A 42 -30.03 0.99 12.67
CA GLN A 42 -30.34 1.66 11.39
C GLN A 42 -29.77 0.95 10.15
N GLY A 43 -28.93 -0.08 10.32
CA GLY A 43 -28.29 -0.81 9.22
C GLY A 43 -29.26 -1.53 8.27
N ASP A 44 -30.46 -1.89 8.72
CA ASP A 44 -31.47 -2.63 7.94
C ASP A 44 -32.50 -1.72 7.21
N ALA A 45 -32.48 -0.41 7.47
CA ALA A 45 -33.58 0.50 7.13
C ALA A 45 -33.49 1.18 5.73
N ALA A 46 -32.90 0.50 4.73
CA ALA A 46 -32.61 1.09 3.41
C ALA A 46 -33.13 0.27 2.20
N SER A 47 -34.10 -0.62 2.41
CA SER A 47 -34.85 -1.26 1.31
C SER A 47 -36.09 -0.44 0.97
N PRO A 48 -36.35 -0.05 -0.30
CA PRO A 48 -37.58 0.63 -0.66
C PRO A 48 -38.79 -0.31 -0.50
N PRO A 49 -39.95 0.18 -0.05
CA PRO A 49 -41.14 -0.64 0.13
C PRO A 49 -41.66 -1.14 -1.23
N ILE A 50 -41.88 -2.44 -1.34
CA ILE A 50 -42.54 -3.05 -2.49
C ILE A 50 -44.03 -2.69 -2.42
N ALA A 51 -44.59 -2.16 -3.51
CA ALA A 51 -46.00 -1.83 -3.58
C ALA A 51 -46.85 -3.12 -3.52
N GLY A 52 -47.76 -3.21 -2.54
CA GLY A 52 -48.71 -4.32 -2.41
C GLY A 52 -49.01 -4.80 -0.99
N THR A 53 -48.28 -4.37 0.04
CA THR A 53 -48.57 -4.71 1.44
C THR A 53 -49.51 -3.69 2.11
N PRO A 54 -50.47 -4.13 2.95
CA PRO A 54 -51.43 -3.23 3.58
C PRO A 54 -50.77 -2.38 4.68
N ILE A 55 -51.02 -1.07 4.63
CA ILE A 55 -50.56 -0.12 5.65
C ILE A 55 -51.52 -0.17 6.85
N ILE A 56 -51.08 -0.78 7.95
CA ILE A 56 -51.79 -0.67 9.23
C ILE A 56 -51.28 0.56 9.98
N ASN A 57 -52.07 1.63 9.96
CA ASN A 57 -51.81 2.84 10.73
C ASN A 57 -52.17 2.63 12.21
N HIS A 58 -51.18 2.51 13.09
CA HIS A 58 -51.35 2.89 14.50
C HIS A 58 -50.04 3.41 15.12
N PRO A 59 -50.10 4.46 15.97
CA PRO A 59 -48.92 5.05 16.59
C PRO A 59 -48.59 4.37 17.92
N ASN A 60 -47.55 3.54 17.95
CA ASN A 60 -46.58 3.45 19.07
C ASN A 60 -45.53 2.35 18.84
N HIS A 61 -44.29 2.65 19.22
CA HIS A 61 -43.09 1.81 19.19
C HIS A 61 -43.28 0.27 19.21
N THR A 62 -42.88 -0.42 18.14
CA THR A 62 -42.53 -1.84 18.16
C THR A 62 -41.11 -2.09 17.65
N ARG A 63 -40.21 -2.45 18.56
CA ARG A 63 -38.86 -2.96 18.23
C ARG A 63 -38.97 -4.25 17.41
N ILE A 64 -38.29 -4.30 16.26
CA ILE A 64 -38.06 -5.55 15.54
C ILE A 64 -37.05 -6.39 16.35
N ARG A 65 -37.37 -7.67 16.60
CA ARG A 65 -36.49 -8.62 17.29
C ARG A 65 -35.46 -9.20 16.32
N LYS A 66 -34.21 -9.37 16.78
CA LYS A 66 -33.23 -10.24 16.09
C LYS A 66 -33.76 -11.67 16.04
N VAL A 67 -33.73 -12.30 14.88
CA VAL A 67 -33.97 -13.73 14.72
C VAL A 67 -32.74 -14.47 15.24
N SER A 68 -32.82 -14.98 16.47
CA SER A 68 -31.90 -16.01 16.97
C SER A 68 -32.49 -17.37 16.64
N ALA A 69 -31.67 -18.30 16.14
CA ALA A 69 -32.07 -19.69 15.99
C ALA A 69 -32.58 -20.25 17.33
N LEU A 70 -33.83 -20.71 17.34
CA LEU A 70 -34.43 -21.37 18.50
C LEU A 70 -33.88 -22.79 18.58
N SER A 71 -33.02 -23.04 19.56
CA SER A 71 -32.74 -24.39 20.05
C SER A 71 -33.81 -24.76 21.08
N ASP A 72 -34.59 -25.81 20.82
CA ASP A 72 -35.85 -26.16 21.53
C ASP A 72 -35.71 -26.69 22.97
N PHE A 73 -34.61 -26.36 23.66
CA PHE A 73 -34.34 -26.81 25.04
C PHE A 73 -34.07 -25.62 25.98
N ALA A 74 -35.15 -25.03 26.49
CA ALA A 74 -35.10 -24.10 27.63
C ALA A 74 -36.34 -24.27 28.53
N PRO A 75 -36.18 -24.60 29.83
CA PRO A 75 -37.32 -24.79 30.72
C PRO A 75 -38.04 -23.47 31.03
N ILE A 76 -39.36 -23.55 31.13
CA ILE A 76 -40.27 -22.42 31.27
C ILE A 76 -40.34 -21.95 32.74
N ASN A 77 -40.38 -20.63 32.95
CA ASN A 77 -40.54 -19.89 34.22
C ASN A 77 -39.30 -19.71 35.14
N LEU A 78 -38.51 -18.65 34.86
CA LEU A 78 -37.69 -17.97 35.87
C LEU A 78 -37.97 -16.45 35.88
N LYS A 79 -38.37 -15.91 37.04
CA LYS A 79 -38.58 -14.46 37.24
C LYS A 79 -37.24 -13.71 37.24
N VAL A 80 -36.93 -13.04 36.13
CA VAL A 80 -35.69 -12.25 36.01
C VAL A 80 -35.81 -10.90 36.73
N LYS A 81 -35.20 -10.78 37.92
CA LYS A 81 -34.91 -9.46 38.51
C LYS A 81 -33.97 -8.68 37.58
N ARG A 82 -34.31 -7.42 37.27
CA ARG A 82 -33.47 -6.51 36.44
C ARG A 82 -32.12 -6.24 37.11
N ARG A 83 -31.11 -7.10 36.88
CA ARG A 83 -29.71 -6.76 37.14
C ARG A 83 -29.21 -5.82 36.05
N SER A 84 -28.63 -4.69 36.45
CA SER A 84 -27.89 -3.80 35.54
C SER A 84 -26.84 -4.61 34.76
N LYS A 85 -26.89 -4.55 33.43
CA LYS A 85 -25.87 -5.15 32.56
C LYS A 85 -24.58 -4.32 32.64
N LYS A 86 -23.78 -4.52 33.69
CA LYS A 86 -22.32 -4.46 33.50
C LYS A 86 -22.01 -5.48 32.40
N ARG A 87 -21.47 -5.03 31.26
CA ARG A 87 -20.91 -5.92 30.24
C ARG A 87 -19.90 -6.81 30.96
N LYS A 88 -20.24 -8.09 31.19
CA LYS A 88 -19.23 -9.09 31.52
C LYS A 88 -18.39 -9.23 30.27
N GLN A 89 -17.22 -8.61 30.31
CA GLN A 89 -16.14 -8.91 29.39
C GLN A 89 -15.92 -10.42 29.48
N HIS A 90 -15.92 -11.11 28.34
CA HIS A 90 -15.68 -12.55 28.31
C HIS A 90 -14.17 -12.75 28.46
N ASP A 91 -13.66 -12.49 29.66
CA ASP A 91 -12.30 -12.80 30.00
C ASP A 91 -12.14 -14.31 29.80
N LYS A 92 -11.32 -14.69 28.81
CA LYS A 92 -10.69 -16.00 28.77
C LYS A 92 -10.20 -16.26 30.20
N ARG A 93 -10.39 -17.46 30.75
CA ARG A 93 -9.67 -17.87 31.97
C ARG A 93 -8.19 -17.77 31.66
N SER A 94 -7.58 -16.63 31.99
CA SER A 94 -6.15 -16.43 31.92
C SER A 94 -5.58 -17.22 33.08
N ASP A 95 -4.91 -18.31 32.78
CA ASP A 95 -4.32 -19.18 33.80
C ASP A 95 -3.50 -18.34 34.79
N TYR A 96 -3.57 -18.67 36.08
CA TYR A 96 -2.83 -17.94 37.11
C TYR A 96 -1.32 -17.92 36.80
N LEU A 97 -0.83 -18.98 36.14
CA LEU A 97 0.50 -19.08 35.54
C LEU A 97 0.79 -17.92 34.56
N PHE A 98 -0.12 -17.62 33.63
CA PHE A 98 0.03 -16.53 32.67
C PHE A 98 0.06 -15.18 33.40
N LEU A 99 -0.87 -14.91 34.31
CA LEU A 99 -0.89 -13.65 35.08
C LEU A 99 0.40 -13.43 35.89
N PHE A 100 0.93 -14.47 36.51
CA PHE A 100 2.13 -14.40 37.34
C PHE A 100 3.42 -14.31 36.51
N LEU A 101 3.58 -15.12 35.45
CA LEU A 101 4.79 -15.14 34.63
C LEU A 101 4.84 -14.02 33.58
N ARG A 102 3.69 -13.47 33.14
CA ARG A 102 3.63 -12.44 32.09
C ARG A 102 4.53 -11.24 32.37
N TRP A 103 4.45 -10.67 33.57
CA TRP A 103 5.21 -9.46 33.93
C TRP A 103 6.72 -9.69 34.04
N PRO A 104 7.24 -10.70 34.77
CA PRO A 104 8.68 -10.98 34.78
C PRO A 104 9.18 -11.40 33.38
N LEU A 105 8.44 -12.23 32.64
CA LEU A 105 8.82 -12.63 31.27
C LEU A 105 8.91 -11.40 30.35
N LEU A 106 7.91 -10.52 30.36
CA LEU A 106 7.92 -9.29 29.58
C LEU A 106 9.06 -8.35 30.00
N PHE A 107 9.37 -8.26 31.29
CA PHE A 107 10.51 -7.47 31.78
C PHE A 107 11.85 -8.03 31.27
N PHE A 108 12.07 -9.35 31.35
CA PHE A 108 13.29 -9.98 30.81
C PHE A 108 13.42 -9.81 29.29
N ILE A 109 12.34 -10.02 28.53
CA ILE A 109 12.37 -9.82 27.07
C ILE A 109 12.62 -8.33 26.76
N PHE A 110 12.02 -7.38 27.48
CA PHE A 110 12.26 -5.96 27.25
C PHE A 110 13.68 -5.53 27.62
N LEU A 111 14.26 -6.07 28.70
CA LEU A 111 15.67 -5.87 29.06
C LEU A 111 16.60 -6.36 27.94
N PHE A 112 16.30 -7.54 27.38
CA PHE A 112 17.06 -8.11 26.26
C PHE A 112 16.93 -7.27 24.99
N ILE A 113 15.71 -6.86 24.60
CA ILE A 113 15.45 -5.92 23.50
C ILE A 113 16.20 -4.60 23.70
N MET A 114 16.25 -4.06 24.92
CA MET A 114 16.97 -2.82 25.22
C MET A 114 18.50 -2.98 25.06
N ALA A 115 19.05 -4.13 25.46
CA ALA A 115 20.47 -4.43 25.26
C ALA A 115 20.81 -4.63 23.77
N GLU A 116 20.01 -5.40 23.03
CA GLU A 116 20.14 -5.58 21.58
C GLU A 116 20.01 -4.26 20.83
N PHE A 117 19.04 -3.41 21.20
CA PHE A 117 18.84 -2.09 20.62
C PHE A 117 20.00 -1.15 20.93
N GLY A 118 20.56 -1.20 22.14
CA GLY A 118 21.79 -0.49 22.50
C GLY A 118 22.96 -0.89 21.61
N LEU A 119 23.20 -2.20 21.44
CA LEU A 119 24.25 -2.73 20.56
C LEU A 119 24.00 -2.37 19.09
N TYR A 120 22.75 -2.41 18.63
CA TYR A 120 22.33 -1.97 17.30
C TYR A 120 22.69 -0.51 17.06
N VAL A 121 22.34 0.39 17.99
CA VAL A 121 22.69 1.82 17.91
C VAL A 121 24.21 2.01 17.88
N ILE A 122 24.97 1.30 18.71
CA ILE A 122 26.44 1.35 18.71
C ILE A 122 27.00 0.95 17.34
N ILE A 123 26.58 -0.18 16.77
CA ILE A 123 27.01 -0.62 15.42
C ILE A 123 26.63 0.42 14.36
N ARG A 124 25.43 1.00 14.42
CA ARG A 124 25.02 2.05 13.49
C ARG A 124 25.87 3.32 13.62
N GLN A 125 26.29 3.72 14.83
CA GLN A 125 27.22 4.83 14.99
C GLN A 125 28.64 4.48 14.53
N LEU A 126 29.14 3.26 14.75
CA LEU A 126 30.42 2.81 14.20
C LEU A 126 30.43 2.87 12.66
N VAL A 127 29.36 2.44 12.00
CA VAL A 127 29.21 2.57 10.54
C VAL A 127 29.13 4.03 10.12
N ASN A 128 28.32 4.86 10.79
CA ASN A 128 28.19 6.29 10.47
C ASN A 128 29.53 7.03 10.63
N THR A 129 30.26 6.79 11.73
CA THR A 129 31.59 7.37 11.99
C THR A 129 32.61 6.90 10.97
N LYS A 130 32.62 5.60 10.62
CA LYS A 130 33.50 5.08 9.56
C LYS A 130 33.18 5.66 8.18
N GLU A 131 31.90 5.84 7.85
CA GLU A 131 31.49 6.53 6.61
C GLU A 131 31.81 8.02 6.63
N TRP A 132 31.70 8.68 7.78
CA TRP A 132 32.10 10.08 7.97
C TRP A 132 33.62 10.24 7.81
N ILE A 133 34.43 9.39 8.46
CA ILE A 133 35.89 9.34 8.27
C ILE A 133 36.22 9.09 6.80
N SER A 134 35.60 8.09 6.16
CA SER A 134 35.80 7.80 4.73
C SER A 134 35.40 8.99 3.83
N ALA A 135 34.36 9.73 4.18
CA ALA A 135 33.92 10.91 3.46
C ALA A 135 34.82 12.14 3.71
N CYS A 136 35.37 12.28 4.91
CA CYS A 136 36.38 13.28 5.27
C CYS A 136 37.74 12.98 4.63
N MET A 137 38.05 11.70 4.40
CA MET A 137 39.21 11.23 3.64
C MET A 137 39.07 11.52 2.13
N TRP A 138 37.85 11.79 1.63
CA TRP A 138 37.61 12.27 0.26
C TRP A 138 37.83 13.79 0.10
N ARG A 139 38.99 14.29 0.54
CA ARG A 139 39.46 15.65 0.18
C ARG A 139 39.73 15.72 -1.34
N GLY A 140 39.62 16.92 -1.92
CA GLY A 140 39.84 17.15 -3.37
C GLY A 140 38.58 17.06 -4.25
N ARG A 141 38.76 16.74 -5.54
CA ARG A 141 37.73 16.82 -6.60
C ARG A 141 36.46 16.02 -6.28
N LYS A 142 36.61 14.81 -5.72
CA LYS A 142 35.50 13.94 -5.26
C LYS A 142 34.59 14.60 -4.23
N GLY A 143 35.17 15.33 -3.27
CA GLY A 143 34.44 16.07 -2.24
C GLY A 143 33.62 17.22 -2.82
N ARG A 144 34.21 17.97 -3.77
CA ARG A 144 33.52 19.07 -4.50
C ARG A 144 32.34 18.55 -5.31
N LEU A 145 32.50 17.46 -6.08
CA LEU A 145 31.42 16.85 -6.85
C LEU A 145 30.25 16.38 -5.96
N ARG A 146 30.54 15.72 -4.82
CA ARG A 146 29.50 15.33 -3.86
C ARG A 146 28.85 16.52 -3.13
N LYS A 147 29.55 17.65 -2.99
CA LYS A 147 28.96 18.90 -2.48
C LYS A 147 27.98 19.46 -3.52
N ASN A 148 28.38 19.54 -4.78
CA ASN A 148 27.53 19.98 -5.90
C ASN A 148 26.25 19.12 -6.01
N LEU A 149 26.38 17.79 -5.98
CA LEU A 149 25.24 16.85 -5.99
C LEU A 149 24.28 17.04 -4.80
N ARG A 150 24.77 17.52 -3.65
CA ARG A 150 23.96 17.83 -2.46
C ARG A 150 23.37 19.24 -2.47
N SER A 151 23.93 20.17 -3.25
CA SER A 151 23.45 21.55 -3.38
C SER A 151 22.53 21.78 -4.58
N ALA A 152 22.38 20.79 -5.46
CA ALA A 152 21.42 20.82 -6.56
C ALA A 152 20.00 21.14 -6.03
N ARG A 153 19.32 22.07 -6.70
CA ARG A 153 17.95 22.49 -6.35
C ARG A 153 16.89 21.83 -7.23
N ASN A 154 17.26 21.50 -8.47
CA ASN A 154 16.37 20.91 -9.47
C ASN A 154 16.85 19.51 -9.85
N TYR A 155 15.94 18.70 -10.40
CA TYR A 155 16.27 17.34 -10.85
C TYR A 155 17.36 17.34 -11.95
N ASP A 156 17.31 18.26 -12.90
CA ASP A 156 18.28 18.32 -14.01
C ASP A 156 19.70 18.64 -13.53
N GLN A 157 19.85 19.63 -12.64
CA GLN A 157 21.12 19.94 -11.98
C GLN A 157 21.67 18.75 -11.18
N TRP A 158 20.76 17.98 -10.54
CA TRP A 158 21.15 16.77 -9.83
C TRP A 158 21.59 15.66 -10.81
N LYS A 159 20.90 15.52 -11.94
CA LYS A 159 21.19 14.57 -13.02
C LYS A 159 22.56 14.85 -13.66
N GLU A 160 22.85 16.10 -14.01
CA GLU A 160 24.16 16.54 -14.51
C GLU A 160 25.28 16.24 -13.49
N ALA A 161 25.09 16.63 -12.23
CA ALA A 161 26.05 16.36 -11.16
C ALA A 161 26.25 14.86 -10.90
N ALA A 162 25.22 14.03 -11.12
CA ALA A 162 25.30 12.58 -11.03
C ALA A 162 26.09 11.96 -12.18
N ILE A 163 25.88 12.44 -13.42
CA ILE A 163 26.62 11.98 -14.62
C ILE A 163 28.12 12.27 -14.47
N ILE A 164 28.49 13.50 -14.10
CA ILE A 164 29.89 13.90 -13.90
C ILE A 164 30.55 13.09 -12.75
N LEU A 165 29.77 12.71 -11.73
CA LEU A 165 30.26 11.88 -10.63
C LEU A 165 30.39 10.39 -11.01
N ASP A 166 29.50 9.86 -11.86
CA ASP A 166 29.60 8.51 -12.41
C ASP A 166 30.81 8.37 -13.35
N GLU A 167 31.06 9.38 -14.20
CA GLU A 167 32.24 9.47 -15.07
C GLU A 167 33.54 9.52 -14.24
N TYR A 168 33.62 10.40 -13.24
CA TYR A 168 34.80 10.54 -12.37
C TYR A 168 35.11 9.30 -11.49
N LEU A 169 34.19 8.35 -11.37
CA LEU A 169 34.37 7.11 -10.61
C LEU A 169 34.50 5.86 -11.50
N ASP A 170 34.58 6.07 -12.82
CA ASP A 170 34.62 5.07 -13.89
C ASP A 170 33.42 4.10 -13.87
N PHE A 171 32.27 4.51 -13.34
CA PHE A 171 31.08 3.67 -13.30
C PHE A 171 30.53 3.36 -14.69
N GLN A 172 30.90 4.14 -15.71
CA GLN A 172 30.56 3.92 -17.12
C GLN A 172 31.08 2.56 -17.66
N GLU A 173 32.22 2.05 -17.16
CA GLU A 173 32.73 0.73 -17.55
C GLU A 173 31.77 -0.40 -17.12
N TRP A 174 31.22 -0.26 -15.91
CA TRP A 174 30.23 -1.21 -15.39
C TRP A 174 28.90 -1.13 -16.15
N LYS A 175 28.48 0.05 -16.64
CA LYS A 175 27.26 0.21 -17.45
C LYS A 175 27.37 -0.50 -18.81
N LYS A 176 28.56 -0.46 -19.43
CA LYS A 176 28.89 -1.14 -20.69
C LYS A 176 29.05 -2.66 -20.57
N THR A 177 29.39 -3.16 -19.39
CA THR A 177 29.51 -4.61 -19.16
C THR A 177 28.12 -5.21 -18.98
N ASP A 178 27.59 -5.89 -19.99
CA ASP A 178 26.25 -6.51 -19.91
C ASP A 178 26.10 -7.49 -18.73
N GLU A 179 27.16 -8.22 -18.37
CA GLU A 179 27.10 -9.30 -17.38
C GLU A 179 26.89 -8.77 -15.95
N ASP A 180 25.91 -9.35 -15.24
CA ASP A 180 25.64 -9.10 -13.83
C ASP A 180 24.82 -10.27 -13.23
N PRO A 181 25.04 -10.69 -11.96
CA PRO A 181 24.26 -11.76 -11.33
C PRO A 181 22.80 -11.42 -11.02
N PHE A 182 22.41 -10.14 -11.02
CA PHE A 182 21.08 -9.72 -10.58
C PHE A 182 19.99 -9.74 -11.66
N TYR A 183 20.31 -10.09 -12.91
CA TYR A 183 19.35 -10.25 -14.01
C TYR A 183 19.85 -11.22 -15.11
N ASP A 184 18.93 -11.82 -15.87
CA ASP A 184 19.28 -12.67 -17.01
C ASP A 184 19.59 -11.82 -18.26
N TRP A 185 20.84 -11.39 -18.35
CA TRP A 185 21.36 -10.64 -19.49
C TRP A 185 21.29 -11.40 -20.82
N LYS A 186 21.34 -12.75 -20.81
CA LYS A 186 21.27 -13.56 -22.04
C LYS A 186 19.86 -13.51 -22.62
N LEU A 187 18.85 -13.66 -21.78
CA LEU A 187 17.44 -13.55 -22.17
C LEU A 187 17.10 -12.14 -22.64
N VAL A 188 17.49 -11.10 -21.89
CA VAL A 188 17.25 -9.69 -22.30
C VAL A 188 17.90 -9.38 -23.65
N ARG A 189 19.16 -9.78 -23.86
CA ARG A 189 19.86 -9.59 -25.15
C ARG A 189 19.18 -10.35 -26.29
N LYS A 190 18.68 -11.58 -26.05
CA LYS A 190 17.93 -12.36 -27.05
C LYS A 190 16.62 -11.67 -27.42
N VAL A 191 15.80 -11.29 -26.43
CA VAL A 191 14.52 -10.60 -26.65
C VAL A 191 14.72 -9.28 -27.40
N LYS A 192 15.68 -8.45 -27.00
CA LYS A 192 16.00 -7.18 -27.67
C LYS A 192 16.35 -7.39 -29.15
N ARG A 193 17.16 -8.41 -29.47
CA ARG A 193 17.50 -8.76 -30.87
C ARG A 193 16.28 -9.24 -31.65
N SER A 194 15.43 -10.07 -31.03
CA SER A 194 14.20 -10.57 -31.66
C SER A 194 13.20 -9.44 -31.95
N LEU A 195 12.89 -8.58 -30.97
CA LEU A 195 11.99 -7.43 -31.16
C LEU A 195 12.48 -6.50 -32.27
N ARG A 196 13.77 -6.15 -32.26
CA ARG A 196 14.37 -5.32 -33.29
C ARG A 196 14.28 -5.97 -34.67
N GLY A 197 14.69 -7.23 -34.80
CA GLY A 197 14.64 -7.95 -36.07
C GLY A 197 13.23 -8.05 -36.64
N LEU A 198 12.23 -8.32 -35.79
CA LEU A 198 10.82 -8.41 -36.17
C LEU A 198 10.22 -7.06 -36.57
N ARG A 199 10.61 -5.96 -35.91
CA ARG A 199 10.21 -4.61 -36.33
C ARG A 199 10.89 -4.22 -37.64
N ASP A 200 12.18 -4.48 -37.76
CA ASP A 200 12.97 -4.15 -38.96
C ASP A 200 12.50 -4.99 -40.19
N SER A 201 11.92 -6.18 -39.97
CA SER A 201 11.22 -6.99 -41.00
C SER A 201 9.72 -6.69 -41.15
N ASN A 202 9.19 -5.71 -40.40
CA ASN A 202 7.76 -5.37 -40.32
C ASN A 202 6.82 -6.56 -39.99
N ASP A 203 7.29 -7.58 -39.26
CA ASP A 203 6.43 -8.69 -38.79
C ASP A 203 5.70 -8.31 -37.50
N VAL A 204 4.49 -7.78 -37.70
CA VAL A 204 3.60 -7.32 -36.65
C VAL A 204 3.12 -8.47 -35.75
N ARG A 205 2.87 -9.67 -36.31
CA ARG A 205 2.35 -10.81 -35.54
C ARG A 205 3.44 -11.48 -34.73
N GLY A 206 4.64 -11.63 -35.28
CA GLY A 206 5.82 -12.06 -34.53
C GLY A 206 6.15 -11.08 -33.39
N CYS A 207 6.16 -9.78 -33.67
CA CYS A 207 6.39 -8.74 -32.66
C CYS A 207 5.36 -8.80 -31.51
N LEU A 208 4.08 -8.97 -31.84
CA LEU A 208 2.98 -9.15 -30.89
C LEU A 208 3.22 -10.35 -29.97
N GLY A 209 3.52 -11.53 -30.52
CA GLY A 209 3.78 -12.75 -29.74
C GLY A 209 4.97 -12.63 -28.80
N VAL A 210 6.06 -11.97 -29.23
CA VAL A 210 7.20 -11.70 -28.35
C VAL A 210 6.80 -10.73 -27.23
N LEU A 211 6.09 -9.64 -27.53
CA LEU A 211 5.67 -8.67 -26.51
C LEU A 211 4.70 -9.26 -25.47
N GLU A 212 3.77 -10.14 -25.87
CA GLU A 212 2.87 -10.84 -24.91
C GLU A 212 3.63 -11.71 -23.89
N THR A 213 4.78 -12.27 -24.28
CA THR A 213 5.62 -13.05 -23.35
C THR A 213 6.54 -12.17 -22.50
N CYS A 214 6.99 -11.03 -23.02
CA CYS A 214 7.99 -10.17 -22.38
C CYS A 214 7.40 -9.13 -21.41
N ILE A 215 6.18 -8.66 -21.65
CA ILE A 215 5.52 -7.67 -20.79
C ILE A 215 4.99 -8.38 -19.54
N ARG A 216 5.84 -8.49 -18.51
CA ARG A 216 5.54 -9.10 -17.21
C ARG A 216 6.23 -8.31 -16.09
N SER A 217 5.65 -8.30 -14.89
CA SER A 217 6.30 -7.74 -13.70
C SER A 217 7.68 -8.37 -13.46
N ASN A 218 8.71 -7.55 -13.31
CA ASN A 218 10.12 -7.96 -13.13
C ASN A 218 10.64 -9.03 -14.11
N PHE A 219 10.28 -8.93 -15.40
CA PHE A 219 10.80 -9.82 -16.44
C PHE A 219 12.33 -9.90 -16.40
N ALA A 220 12.88 -11.13 -16.41
CA ALA A 220 14.31 -11.41 -16.35
C ALA A 220 15.10 -10.76 -15.17
N GLY A 221 14.44 -10.17 -14.16
CA GLY A 221 15.11 -9.47 -13.05
C GLY A 221 15.47 -7.99 -13.31
N VAL A 222 15.03 -7.40 -14.43
CA VAL A 222 15.45 -6.03 -14.84
C VAL A 222 15.00 -4.92 -13.87
N GLU A 223 14.01 -5.16 -13.01
CA GLU A 223 13.51 -4.19 -12.03
C GLU A 223 14.23 -4.30 -10.67
N SER A 224 15.31 -5.10 -10.58
CA SER A 224 16.07 -5.30 -9.34
C SER A 224 16.74 -4.02 -8.84
N SER A 225 16.30 -3.52 -7.67
CA SER A 225 16.88 -2.33 -7.01
C SER A 225 18.39 -2.47 -6.69
N ARG A 226 19.00 -3.66 -6.81
CA ARG A 226 20.46 -3.84 -6.69
C ARG A 226 21.21 -3.22 -7.86
N LEU A 227 20.71 -3.38 -9.09
CA LEU A 227 21.34 -2.84 -10.29
C LEU A 227 21.39 -1.30 -10.24
N TYR A 228 20.28 -0.68 -9.84
CA TYR A 228 20.19 0.77 -9.62
C TYR A 228 21.05 1.28 -8.44
N SER A 229 21.61 0.40 -7.61
CA SER A 229 22.44 0.79 -6.45
C SER A 229 23.94 0.90 -6.74
N GLU A 230 24.42 0.40 -7.88
CA GLU A 230 25.87 0.44 -8.23
C GLU A 230 26.31 1.80 -8.81
N THR A 231 25.38 2.63 -9.32
CA THR A 231 25.70 3.94 -9.93
C THR A 231 24.81 5.05 -9.36
N PHE A 232 25.14 6.32 -9.63
CA PHE A 232 24.30 7.45 -9.20
C PHE A 232 23.10 7.68 -10.12
N LEU A 233 23.20 7.39 -11.43
CA LEU A 233 22.12 7.56 -12.40
C LEU A 233 22.03 6.40 -13.41
N GLY A 234 20.84 5.78 -13.51
CA GLY A 234 20.56 4.71 -14.47
C GLY A 234 21.15 3.35 -14.09
N THR A 235 21.18 2.42 -15.04
CA THR A 235 21.67 1.04 -14.86
C THR A 235 22.66 0.61 -15.95
N LYS A 236 22.48 -0.58 -16.52
CA LYS A 236 23.29 -1.16 -17.59
C LYS A 236 22.75 -0.68 -18.93
N ASP A 237 23.63 -0.41 -19.88
CA ASP A 237 23.24 0.05 -21.22
C ASP A 237 22.31 -0.98 -21.92
N LEU A 238 22.49 -2.28 -21.65
CA LEU A 238 21.59 -3.34 -22.13
C LEU A 238 20.16 -3.22 -21.61
N ILE A 239 19.97 -2.81 -20.35
CA ILE A 239 18.65 -2.66 -19.71
C ILE A 239 17.95 -1.41 -20.23
N GLU A 240 18.65 -0.27 -20.27
CA GLU A 240 18.08 0.97 -20.81
C GLU A 240 17.66 0.78 -22.28
N SER A 241 18.56 0.20 -23.09
CA SER A 241 18.28 -0.09 -24.51
C SER A 241 17.27 -1.23 -24.75
N TYR A 242 16.90 -1.99 -23.71
CA TYR A 242 15.79 -2.94 -23.75
C TYR A 242 14.44 -2.24 -23.47
N PHE A 243 14.37 -1.36 -22.47
CA PHE A 243 13.17 -0.55 -22.22
C PHE A 243 12.83 0.36 -23.40
N ASP A 244 13.83 1.01 -23.98
CA ASP A 244 13.74 1.77 -25.23
C ASP A 244 13.16 0.95 -26.40
N GLU A 245 13.57 -0.31 -26.54
CA GLU A 245 13.12 -1.18 -27.62
C GLU A 245 11.70 -1.73 -27.37
N LEU A 246 11.34 -2.00 -26.12
CA LEU A 246 9.96 -2.28 -25.71
C LEU A 246 9.04 -1.09 -26.00
N GLU A 247 9.45 0.14 -25.67
CA GLU A 247 8.68 1.35 -25.94
C GLU A 247 8.42 1.53 -27.44
N ARG A 248 9.45 1.41 -28.28
CA ARG A 248 9.30 1.47 -29.74
C ARG A 248 8.42 0.34 -30.29
N SER A 249 8.53 -0.87 -29.75
CA SER A 249 7.73 -2.02 -30.18
C SER A 249 6.24 -1.86 -29.80
N LEU A 250 5.95 -1.29 -28.63
CA LEU A 250 4.59 -0.94 -28.21
C LEU A 250 3.99 0.19 -29.04
N MET A 251 4.81 1.19 -29.40
CA MET A 251 4.43 2.28 -30.30
C MET A 251 4.07 1.75 -31.69
N PHE A 252 4.90 0.85 -32.24
CA PHE A 252 4.66 0.15 -33.50
C PHE A 252 3.29 -0.57 -33.49
N ILE A 253 3.05 -1.49 -32.56
CA ILE A 253 1.77 -2.24 -32.46
C ILE A 253 0.55 -1.31 -32.30
N ARG A 254 0.71 -0.17 -31.61
CA ARG A 254 -0.36 0.82 -31.48
C ARG A 254 -0.73 1.43 -32.82
N GLU A 255 0.25 1.75 -33.65
CA GLU A 255 0.09 2.50 -34.90
C GLU A 255 -0.19 1.64 -36.14
N THR A 256 0.32 0.41 -36.22
CA THR A 256 0.15 -0.48 -37.38
C THR A 256 -1.33 -0.71 -37.74
N PRO A 257 -1.77 -0.49 -39.00
CA PRO A 257 -3.17 -0.74 -39.40
C PRO A 257 -3.53 -2.24 -39.55
N GLU A 258 -2.56 -3.15 -39.62
CA GLU A 258 -2.77 -4.58 -39.92
C GLU A 258 -3.51 -5.35 -38.82
N LEU A 259 -3.43 -4.90 -37.56
CA LEU A 259 -4.14 -5.52 -36.43
C LEU A 259 -5.52 -4.92 -36.23
N SER A 260 -6.52 -5.78 -36.07
CA SER A 260 -7.88 -5.34 -35.77
C SER A 260 -7.97 -4.62 -34.42
N VAL A 261 -8.98 -3.75 -34.28
CA VAL A 261 -9.23 -3.01 -33.02
C VAL A 261 -9.46 -3.96 -31.84
N ASP A 262 -10.07 -5.13 -32.09
CA ASP A 262 -10.34 -6.13 -31.05
C ASP A 262 -9.09 -6.94 -30.66
N GLU A 263 -8.17 -7.24 -31.59
CA GLU A 263 -6.86 -7.81 -31.27
C GLU A 263 -6.04 -6.82 -30.43
N LYS A 264 -5.93 -5.55 -30.87
CA LYS A 264 -5.27 -4.49 -30.09
C LYS A 264 -5.90 -4.35 -28.71
N ARG A 265 -7.23 -4.43 -28.58
CA ARG A 265 -7.94 -4.41 -27.28
C ARG A 265 -7.51 -5.57 -26.38
N ARG A 266 -7.47 -6.79 -26.91
CA ARG A 266 -7.06 -8.00 -26.15
C ARG A 266 -5.62 -7.89 -25.71
N PHE A 267 -4.72 -7.52 -26.62
CA PHE A 267 -3.29 -7.31 -26.34
C PHE A 267 -3.08 -6.27 -25.23
N PHE A 268 -3.57 -5.03 -25.40
CA PHE A 268 -3.34 -3.98 -24.42
C PHE A 268 -4.03 -4.25 -23.07
N LYS A 269 -5.12 -5.03 -23.03
CA LYS A 269 -5.69 -5.53 -21.77
C LYS A 269 -4.77 -6.57 -21.12
N SER A 270 -4.31 -7.57 -21.88
CA SER A 270 -3.39 -8.63 -21.42
C SER A 270 -2.08 -8.04 -20.89
N ALA A 271 -1.44 -7.15 -21.66
CA ALA A 271 -0.22 -6.43 -21.28
C ALA A 271 -0.38 -5.64 -19.97
N ASN A 272 -1.51 -4.95 -19.79
CA ASN A 272 -1.84 -4.23 -18.54
C ASN A 272 -2.00 -5.18 -17.34
N THR A 273 -2.61 -6.36 -17.53
CA THR A 273 -2.75 -7.37 -16.47
C THR A 273 -1.41 -8.03 -16.13
N ASN A 274 -0.57 -8.35 -17.12
CA ASN A 274 0.70 -9.05 -16.91
C ASN A 274 1.80 -8.15 -16.34
N LEU A 275 1.85 -6.87 -16.74
CA LEU A 275 2.76 -5.90 -16.15
C LEU A 275 2.30 -5.46 -14.76
N GLY A 276 1.00 -5.33 -14.57
CA GLY A 276 0.39 -4.59 -13.47
C GLY A 276 0.71 -3.09 -13.54
N ILE A 277 0.36 -2.36 -12.48
CA ILE A 277 0.55 -0.91 -12.41
C ILE A 277 1.40 -0.46 -11.21
N SER A 278 1.95 0.74 -11.32
CA SER A 278 2.65 1.44 -10.25
C SER A 278 1.69 2.20 -9.34
N ALA A 279 1.99 2.25 -8.04
CA ALA A 279 1.20 3.03 -7.06
C ALA A 279 2.11 3.79 -6.10
N LEU A 280 1.74 5.03 -5.75
CA LEU A 280 2.42 5.82 -4.73
C LEU A 280 1.78 5.57 -3.36
N CYS A 281 2.56 5.08 -2.40
CA CYS A 281 2.09 4.76 -1.05
C CYS A 281 2.68 5.72 -0.01
N LEU A 282 1.84 6.51 0.65
CA LEU A 282 2.24 7.50 1.65
C LEU A 282 1.94 6.99 3.08
N SER A 283 3.00 6.70 3.83
CA SER A 283 2.99 6.12 5.19
C SER A 283 2.60 7.12 6.30
N GLY A 284 2.10 6.64 7.44
CA GLY A 284 1.59 7.46 8.55
C GLY A 284 2.63 7.93 9.58
N GLY A 285 3.35 9.03 9.32
CA GLY A 285 4.48 9.50 10.16
C GLY A 285 4.26 10.69 11.11
N ALA A 286 3.02 11.05 11.48
CA ALA A 286 2.72 12.34 12.16
C ALA A 286 3.34 13.53 11.40
N SER A 287 4.07 14.46 12.05
CA SER A 287 4.70 15.59 11.33
C SER A 287 5.75 15.15 10.30
N PHE A 288 6.33 13.94 10.40
CA PHE A 288 7.20 13.42 9.33
C PHE A 288 6.43 13.16 8.03
N GLY A 289 5.10 13.11 8.05
CA GLY A 289 4.27 13.11 6.85
C GLY A 289 4.56 14.29 5.93
N TYR A 290 4.95 15.46 6.44
CA TYR A 290 5.25 16.64 5.62
C TYR A 290 6.45 16.46 4.67
N TYR A 291 7.31 15.47 4.90
CA TYR A 291 8.33 15.08 3.91
C TYR A 291 7.72 14.56 2.59
N HIS A 292 6.49 14.03 2.61
CA HIS A 292 5.81 13.56 1.41
C HIS A 292 5.53 14.67 0.39
N PHE A 293 5.38 15.94 0.82
CA PHE A 293 5.20 17.05 -0.13
C PHE A 293 6.37 17.14 -1.12
N GLY A 294 7.60 16.94 -0.64
CA GLY A 294 8.79 16.90 -1.51
C GLY A 294 8.86 15.66 -2.40
N VAL A 295 8.37 14.52 -1.92
CA VAL A 295 8.31 13.28 -2.72
C VAL A 295 7.29 13.45 -3.85
N VAL A 296 6.08 13.91 -3.53
CA VAL A 296 5.02 14.22 -4.49
C VAL A 296 5.49 15.27 -5.49
N LYS A 297 6.13 16.35 -5.03
CA LYS A 297 6.64 17.41 -5.90
C LYS A 297 7.69 16.88 -6.88
N ALA A 298 8.64 16.06 -6.43
CA ALA A 298 9.61 15.43 -7.34
C ALA A 298 8.97 14.50 -8.38
N PHE A 299 7.89 13.77 -8.04
CA PHE A 299 7.12 12.99 -9.02
C PHE A 299 6.30 13.86 -9.99
N LEU A 300 5.74 14.98 -9.51
CA LEU A 300 4.94 15.92 -10.29
C LEU A 300 5.80 16.73 -11.29
N ASP A 301 6.96 17.21 -10.83
CA ASP A 301 7.93 17.95 -11.63
C ASP A 301 8.52 17.06 -12.75
N ALA A 302 8.75 15.78 -12.46
CA ALA A 302 9.18 14.79 -13.45
C ALA A 302 8.05 14.25 -14.36
N GLY A 303 6.77 14.55 -14.08
CA GLY A 303 5.63 13.99 -14.82
C GLY A 303 5.43 12.47 -14.62
N LEU A 304 5.92 11.92 -13.51
CA LEU A 304 5.94 10.49 -13.17
C LEU A 304 4.97 10.12 -12.02
N LEU A 305 4.02 11.01 -11.68
CA LEU A 305 3.07 10.78 -10.60
C LEU A 305 2.11 9.61 -10.91
N PRO A 306 2.11 8.50 -10.12
CA PRO A 306 1.27 7.35 -10.40
C PRO A 306 -0.23 7.64 -10.28
N ARG A 307 -1.05 6.93 -11.07
CA ARG A 307 -2.52 7.06 -11.05
C ARG A 307 -3.14 6.54 -9.75
N VAL A 308 -2.58 5.50 -9.16
CA VAL A 308 -3.04 4.95 -7.87
C VAL A 308 -2.20 5.53 -6.75
N ILE A 309 -2.88 6.18 -5.81
CA ILE A 309 -2.26 6.79 -4.64
C ILE A 309 -2.96 6.23 -3.39
N THR A 310 -2.19 5.68 -2.47
CA THR A 310 -2.68 5.28 -1.15
C THR A 310 -2.05 6.16 -0.08
N GLY A 311 -2.80 6.46 0.97
CA GLY A 311 -2.26 7.14 2.14
C GLY A 311 -2.91 6.66 3.43
N THR A 312 -2.11 6.62 4.49
CA THR A 312 -2.55 6.27 5.84
C THR A 312 -2.20 7.40 6.79
N SER A 313 -3.11 7.77 7.70
CA SER A 313 -2.88 8.83 8.70
C SER A 313 -2.41 10.14 8.05
N ALA A 314 -1.28 10.72 8.48
CA ALA A 314 -0.69 11.91 7.84
C ALA A 314 -0.40 11.76 6.32
N GLY A 315 -0.06 10.55 5.85
CA GLY A 315 0.07 10.25 4.43
C GLY A 315 -1.27 10.28 3.68
N GLY A 316 -2.37 9.94 4.36
CA GLY A 316 -3.75 10.04 3.86
C GLY A 316 -4.18 11.48 3.57
N LEU A 317 -3.79 12.43 4.44
CA LEU A 317 -4.05 13.86 4.24
C LEU A 317 -3.41 14.38 2.95
N ILE A 318 -2.15 13.98 2.70
CA ILE A 318 -1.37 14.42 1.54
C ILE A 318 -1.82 13.67 0.27
N ALA A 319 -2.14 12.37 0.36
CA ALA A 319 -2.76 11.62 -0.74
C ALA A 319 -4.08 12.26 -1.19
N ALA A 320 -4.91 12.71 -0.25
CA ALA A 320 -6.15 13.42 -0.56
C ALA A 320 -5.90 14.79 -1.22
N LEU A 321 -4.94 15.58 -0.72
CA LEU A 321 -4.54 16.84 -1.37
C LEU A 321 -4.19 16.60 -2.86
N VAL A 322 -3.45 15.54 -3.14
CA VAL A 322 -3.03 15.17 -4.50
C VAL A 322 -4.19 14.63 -5.35
N CYS A 323 -5.07 13.80 -4.80
CA CYS A 323 -6.18 13.24 -5.58
C CYS A 323 -7.36 14.20 -5.80
N THR A 324 -7.47 15.26 -5.00
CA THR A 324 -8.57 16.24 -5.10
C THR A 324 -8.30 17.40 -6.06
N ARG A 325 -7.04 17.60 -6.48
CA ARG A 325 -6.55 18.75 -7.25
C ARG A 325 -5.84 18.33 -8.55
N THR A 326 -5.87 19.19 -9.56
CA THR A 326 -5.20 18.94 -10.85
C THR A 326 -3.68 19.09 -10.74
N ASP A 327 -2.93 18.60 -11.73
CA ASP A 327 -1.47 18.76 -11.82
C ASP A 327 -1.03 20.24 -11.77
N GLU A 328 -1.79 21.13 -12.39
CA GLU A 328 -1.55 22.58 -12.41
C GLU A 328 -1.81 23.23 -11.05
N GLU A 329 -2.96 22.92 -10.42
CA GLU A 329 -3.29 23.37 -9.06
C GLU A 329 -2.23 22.92 -8.04
N LEU A 330 -1.70 21.70 -8.19
CA LEU A 330 -0.65 21.16 -7.30
C LEU A 330 0.72 21.81 -7.50
N LYS A 331 1.11 22.14 -8.74
CA LYS A 331 2.37 22.86 -8.99
C LYS A 331 2.40 24.22 -8.31
N ILE A 332 1.24 24.89 -8.23
CA ILE A 332 1.08 26.15 -7.50
C ILE A 332 1.08 25.90 -5.97
N LEU A 333 0.38 24.88 -5.49
CA LEU A 333 0.16 24.66 -4.05
C LEU A 333 1.30 23.97 -3.29
N LEU A 334 2.20 23.23 -3.95
CA LEU A 334 3.34 22.52 -3.31
C LEU A 334 4.52 23.46 -3.02
N VAL A 335 4.22 24.60 -2.39
CA VAL A 335 5.13 25.72 -2.11
C VAL A 335 5.18 25.95 -0.58
N PRO A 336 6.28 26.45 0.00
CA PRO A 336 6.40 26.65 1.46
C PRO A 336 5.31 27.50 2.11
N GLY A 337 4.65 28.37 1.34
CA GLY A 337 3.47 29.14 1.79
C GLY A 337 2.30 28.27 2.28
N LEU A 338 2.23 27.00 1.85
CA LEU A 338 1.25 26.01 2.31
C LEU A 338 1.26 25.82 3.84
N ALA A 339 2.40 26.04 4.50
CA ALA A 339 2.53 25.99 5.97
C ALA A 339 1.48 26.85 6.69
N LYS A 340 1.09 28.01 6.11
CA LYS A 340 0.05 28.88 6.66
C LYS A 340 -1.33 28.21 6.82
N ARG A 341 -1.62 27.13 6.09
CA ARG A 341 -2.85 26.32 6.24
C ARG A 341 -2.63 25.02 7.03
N ILE A 342 -1.39 24.68 7.39
CA ILE A 342 -1.03 23.50 8.20
C ILE A 342 -0.96 23.91 9.68
N THR A 343 -2.12 24.24 10.28
CA THR A 343 -2.22 24.66 11.69
C THR A 343 -2.84 23.58 12.58
N ALA A 344 -2.49 22.31 12.36
CA ALA A 344 -3.16 21.18 13.00
C ALA A 344 -2.91 21.10 14.52
N CYS A 345 -1.75 21.59 14.98
CA CYS A 345 -1.25 21.54 16.35
C CYS A 345 -1.21 22.90 17.08
N GLU A 346 -1.89 23.91 16.54
CA GLU A 346 -1.91 25.32 16.99
C GLU A 346 -2.34 25.56 18.45
N GLU A 347 -3.05 24.62 19.07
CA GLU A 347 -3.60 24.81 20.43
C GLU A 347 -2.52 24.81 21.53
N PRO A 348 -2.58 25.75 22.50
CA PRO A 348 -1.61 25.82 23.58
C PRO A 348 -1.72 24.63 24.54
N PHE A 349 -0.60 24.28 25.19
CA PHE A 349 -0.46 23.11 26.06
C PHE A 349 -1.61 22.94 27.06
N ASN A 350 -1.98 24.01 27.75
CA ASN A 350 -3.01 24.00 28.80
C ASN A 350 -4.40 23.60 28.28
N VAL A 351 -4.72 23.92 27.02
CA VAL A 351 -6.01 23.61 26.40
C VAL A 351 -6.08 22.14 26.00
N TRP A 352 -5.08 21.66 25.24
CA TRP A 352 -5.09 20.27 24.79
C TRP A 352 -4.82 19.28 25.92
N PHE A 353 -4.01 19.64 26.93
CA PHE A 353 -3.78 18.78 28.10
C PHE A 353 -5.05 18.60 28.95
N LYS A 354 -5.81 19.68 29.16
CA LYS A 354 -7.13 19.61 29.82
C LYS A 354 -8.10 18.71 29.03
N ARG A 355 -8.14 18.83 27.69
CA ARG A 355 -8.93 17.95 26.82
C ARG A 355 -8.48 16.50 26.91
N PHE A 356 -7.17 16.24 26.89
CA PHE A 356 -6.59 14.90 26.99
C PHE A 356 -6.99 14.22 28.30
N TRP A 357 -6.94 14.94 29.43
CA TRP A 357 -7.38 14.41 30.73
C TRP A 357 -8.89 14.13 30.79
N GLN A 358 -9.72 14.94 30.12
CA GLN A 358 -11.18 14.81 30.14
C GLN A 358 -11.73 13.79 29.13
N THR A 359 -11.07 13.61 27.98
CA THR A 359 -11.63 12.88 26.82
C THR A 359 -10.70 11.81 26.25
N GLY A 360 -9.46 11.69 26.74
CA GLY A 360 -8.46 10.76 26.21
C GLY A 360 -7.86 11.15 24.85
N ALA A 361 -8.20 12.32 24.30
CA ALA A 361 -7.70 12.79 23.02
C ALA A 361 -7.05 14.18 23.11
N ARG A 362 -5.96 14.37 22.38
CA ARG A 362 -5.29 15.67 22.23
C ARG A 362 -6.12 16.63 21.38
N PHE A 363 -6.61 16.18 20.23
CA PHE A 363 -7.29 17.03 19.25
C PHE A 363 -8.82 16.89 19.27
N ASP A 364 -9.52 17.98 18.96
CA ASP A 364 -10.96 17.96 18.72
C ASP A 364 -11.28 17.51 17.28
N SER A 365 -12.19 16.54 17.17
CA SER A 365 -12.59 15.94 15.89
C SER A 365 -13.29 16.92 14.96
N VAL A 366 -14.08 17.87 15.48
CA VAL A 366 -14.84 18.81 14.64
C VAL A 366 -13.91 19.91 14.09
N THR A 367 -13.05 20.46 14.92
CA THR A 367 -12.03 21.44 14.53
C THR A 367 -11.06 20.86 13.51
N TRP A 368 -10.65 19.60 13.68
CA TRP A 368 -9.79 18.91 12.70
C TRP A 368 -10.53 18.59 11.39
N ALA A 369 -11.83 18.29 11.43
CA ALA A 369 -12.65 18.13 10.21
C ALA A 369 -12.75 19.43 9.40
N LYS A 370 -12.92 20.59 10.07
CA LYS A 370 -12.86 21.91 9.42
C LYS A 370 -11.50 22.14 8.75
N LYS A 371 -10.39 21.94 9.47
CA LYS A 371 -9.03 22.09 8.91
C LYS A 371 -8.77 21.09 7.75
N SER A 372 -9.28 19.86 7.83
CA SER A 372 -9.18 18.84 6.77
C SER A 372 -9.99 19.15 5.51
N SER A 373 -11.02 20.02 5.61
CA SER A 373 -11.85 20.42 4.46
C SER A 373 -11.04 21.16 3.39
N PHE A 374 -9.99 21.90 3.78
CA PHE A 374 -9.07 22.54 2.82
C PHE A 374 -8.32 21.52 1.93
N PHE A 375 -7.79 20.45 2.55
CA PHE A 375 -7.04 19.42 1.85
C PHE A 375 -7.91 18.57 0.92
N THR A 376 -9.21 18.52 1.19
CA THR A 376 -10.20 17.70 0.46
C THR A 376 -11.08 18.50 -0.50
N ARG A 377 -10.89 19.83 -0.58
CA ARG A 377 -11.70 20.75 -1.39
C ARG A 377 -13.18 20.76 -0.97
N GLY A 378 -13.40 20.67 0.34
CA GLY A 378 -14.71 20.60 1.00
C GLY A 378 -15.17 19.16 1.21
N SER A 379 -16.48 18.96 1.28
CA SER A 379 -17.09 17.64 1.46
C SER A 379 -17.18 16.85 0.14
N MET A 380 -16.03 16.68 -0.52
CA MET A 380 -15.92 15.91 -1.76
C MET A 380 -15.85 14.40 -1.45
N THR A 381 -16.49 13.59 -2.30
CA THR A 381 -16.48 12.12 -2.18
C THR A 381 -15.35 11.47 -2.99
N PHE A 382 -15.03 10.20 -2.72
CA PHE A 382 -14.03 9.44 -3.49
C PHE A 382 -14.38 9.38 -4.99
N LYS A 383 -15.67 9.24 -5.33
CA LYS A 383 -16.16 9.21 -6.71
C LYS A 383 -16.05 10.59 -7.40
N GLU A 384 -16.37 11.66 -6.69
CA GLU A 384 -16.23 13.04 -7.19
C GLU A 384 -14.74 13.36 -7.46
N ALA A 385 -13.85 13.01 -6.54
CA ALA A 385 -12.40 13.19 -6.70
C ALA A 385 -11.85 12.41 -7.91
N TYR A 386 -12.19 11.11 -8.03
CA TYR A 386 -11.79 10.28 -9.17
C TYR A 386 -12.29 10.86 -10.50
N THR A 387 -13.54 11.35 -10.55
CA THR A 387 -14.10 11.93 -11.78
C THR A 387 -13.39 13.22 -12.18
N ARG A 388 -12.94 14.04 -11.22
CA ARG A 388 -12.21 15.29 -11.47
C ARG A 388 -10.78 15.06 -11.97
N THR A 389 -10.02 14.16 -11.36
CA THR A 389 -8.56 14.05 -11.59
C THR A 389 -8.12 12.76 -12.30
N GLY A 390 -8.98 11.74 -12.38
CA GLY A 390 -8.61 10.41 -12.88
C GLY A 390 -7.61 9.64 -12.00
N ARG A 391 -7.25 10.20 -10.83
CA ARG A 391 -6.40 9.58 -9.81
C ARG A 391 -7.25 8.82 -8.81
N ILE A 392 -6.75 7.66 -8.40
CA ILE A 392 -7.44 6.72 -7.53
C ILE A 392 -6.90 6.91 -6.11
N LEU A 393 -7.68 7.58 -5.27
CA LEU A 393 -7.40 7.74 -3.85
C LEU A 393 -7.79 6.47 -3.08
N ASN A 394 -6.85 5.98 -2.28
CA ASN A 394 -7.06 4.90 -1.32
C ASN A 394 -6.69 5.37 0.09
N ILE A 395 -7.58 5.15 1.06
CA ILE A 395 -7.34 5.48 2.48
C ILE A 395 -7.60 4.22 3.33
N SER A 396 -6.65 3.85 4.18
CA SER A 396 -6.80 2.70 5.08
C SER A 396 -7.45 3.13 6.41
N VAL A 397 -8.42 2.35 6.88
CA VAL A 397 -9.09 2.53 8.17
C VAL A 397 -9.36 1.20 8.86
N ILE A 398 -9.49 1.22 10.19
CA ILE A 398 -9.83 0.05 11.00
C ILE A 398 -11.13 0.32 11.76
N PRO A 399 -12.15 -0.56 11.70
CA PRO A 399 -13.29 -0.47 12.60
C PRO A 399 -12.84 -0.53 14.07
N ALA A 400 -13.55 0.15 14.97
CA ALA A 400 -13.17 0.21 16.39
C ALA A 400 -13.19 -1.16 17.09
N ASP A 401 -13.93 -2.13 16.52
CA ASP A 401 -14.00 -3.53 16.92
C ASP A 401 -12.68 -4.30 16.67
N ARG A 402 -12.35 -5.21 17.61
CA ARG A 402 -11.06 -5.89 17.68
C ARG A 402 -10.84 -6.92 16.58
N HIS A 403 -11.90 -7.58 16.10
CA HIS A 403 -11.80 -8.70 15.16
C HIS A 403 -12.08 -8.29 13.71
N SER A 404 -12.73 -7.15 13.49
CA SER A 404 -12.99 -6.60 12.16
C SER A 404 -11.69 -6.23 11.41
N PRO A 405 -11.49 -6.65 10.14
CA PRO A 405 -10.27 -6.40 9.38
C PRO A 405 -10.10 -4.92 8.97
N THR A 406 -8.91 -4.58 8.46
CA THR A 406 -8.65 -3.29 7.80
C THR A 406 -9.55 -3.13 6.57
N LYS A 407 -10.20 -1.96 6.44
CA LYS A 407 -10.97 -1.59 5.25
C LYS A 407 -10.17 -0.58 4.42
N LEU A 408 -10.10 -0.79 3.11
CA LEU A 408 -9.53 0.16 2.17
C LEU A 408 -10.65 0.95 1.50
N LEU A 409 -10.75 2.24 1.84
CA LEU A 409 -11.75 3.15 1.28
C LEU A 409 -11.21 3.74 -0.03
N ASN A 410 -11.96 3.53 -1.10
CA ASN A 410 -11.68 4.06 -2.43
C ASN A 410 -12.98 4.25 -3.21
N TYR A 411 -12.88 4.70 -4.47
CA TYR A 411 -14.05 5.01 -5.29
C TYR A 411 -14.91 3.80 -5.68
N MET A 412 -14.42 2.56 -5.54
CA MET A 412 -15.21 1.32 -5.75
C MET A 412 -15.85 0.82 -4.45
N THR A 413 -15.08 0.79 -3.35
CA THR A 413 -15.54 0.24 -2.06
C THR A 413 -16.43 1.22 -1.28
N ALA A 414 -16.21 2.52 -1.49
CA ALA A 414 -16.84 3.61 -0.74
C ALA A 414 -17.03 4.88 -1.61
N PRO A 415 -17.71 4.79 -2.78
CA PRO A 415 -17.82 5.88 -3.77
C PRO A 415 -18.32 7.20 -3.18
N ASP A 416 -19.38 7.12 -2.37
CA ASP A 416 -20.12 8.27 -1.86
C ASP A 416 -19.63 8.71 -0.46
N THR A 417 -18.59 8.07 0.08
CA THR A 417 -17.99 8.43 1.37
C THR A 417 -17.16 9.70 1.24
N VAL A 418 -17.29 10.58 2.23
CA VAL A 418 -16.70 11.92 2.24
C VAL A 418 -15.25 11.86 2.70
N ILE A 419 -14.33 12.38 1.90
CA ILE A 419 -12.90 12.10 2.04
C ILE A 419 -12.34 12.63 3.37
N TRP A 420 -12.75 13.82 3.85
CA TRP A 420 -12.23 14.34 5.13
C TRP A 420 -12.60 13.45 6.32
N SER A 421 -13.76 12.79 6.29
CA SER A 421 -14.16 11.84 7.35
C SER A 421 -13.28 10.57 7.32
N ALA A 422 -12.89 10.13 6.11
CA ALA A 422 -11.97 9.01 5.93
C ALA A 422 -10.54 9.35 6.37
N ILE A 423 -10.03 10.55 6.09
CA ILE A 423 -8.73 11.01 6.60
C ILE A 423 -8.76 11.07 8.13
N LEU A 424 -9.82 11.62 8.71
CA LEU A 424 -9.96 11.76 10.16
C LEU A 424 -10.04 10.40 10.86
N ALA A 425 -10.75 9.43 10.27
CA ALA A 425 -10.73 8.03 10.69
C ALA A 425 -9.34 7.40 10.55
N SER A 426 -8.65 7.67 9.45
CA SER A 426 -7.28 7.19 9.21
C SER A 426 -6.25 7.86 10.12
N ALA A 427 -6.55 8.99 10.76
CA ALA A 427 -5.69 9.68 11.73
C ALA A 427 -6.12 9.45 13.20
N ALA A 428 -7.14 8.64 13.45
CA ALA A 428 -7.67 8.35 14.78
C ALA A 428 -6.81 7.33 15.55
N VAL A 429 -5.60 7.77 15.93
CA VAL A 429 -4.69 7.06 16.84
C VAL A 429 -5.12 7.28 18.29
N PRO A 430 -5.23 6.22 19.13
CA PRO A 430 -5.53 6.36 20.55
C PRO A 430 -4.59 7.35 21.24
N GLY A 431 -5.15 8.26 22.05
CA GLY A 431 -4.42 9.34 22.72
C GLY A 431 -4.28 10.62 21.90
N ILE A 432 -4.25 10.52 20.57
CA ILE A 432 -4.19 11.68 19.67
C ILE A 432 -5.60 12.16 19.33
N LEU A 433 -6.45 11.26 18.84
CA LEU A 433 -7.81 11.54 18.39
C LEU A 433 -8.71 10.33 18.68
N ASN A 434 -9.91 10.59 19.18
CA ASN A 434 -10.88 9.54 19.49
C ASN A 434 -11.45 8.88 18.23
N PRO A 435 -11.97 7.63 18.32
CA PRO A 435 -12.55 6.93 17.17
C PRO A 435 -13.72 7.70 16.55
N VAL A 436 -13.67 7.99 15.25
CA VAL A 436 -14.66 8.82 14.54
C VAL A 436 -15.57 8.02 13.63
N VAL A 437 -16.72 8.60 13.27
CA VAL A 437 -17.70 7.97 12.37
C VAL A 437 -17.40 8.40 10.92
N LEU A 438 -17.46 7.45 9.97
CA LEU A 438 -17.36 7.78 8.54
C LEU A 438 -18.68 8.39 8.06
N MET A 439 -18.58 9.37 7.17
CA MET A 439 -19.74 10.10 6.66
C MET A 439 -19.94 9.84 5.16
N GLN A 440 -21.19 9.65 4.74
CA GLN A 440 -21.61 9.42 3.37
C GLN A 440 -22.47 10.58 2.87
N LYS A 441 -22.25 11.00 1.63
CA LYS A 441 -23.04 12.02 0.94
C LYS A 441 -24.20 11.38 0.19
N LEU A 442 -25.41 11.86 0.42
CA LEU A 442 -26.61 11.43 -0.31
C LEU A 442 -26.71 12.15 -1.67
N LYS A 443 -27.60 11.65 -2.54
CA LYS A 443 -27.89 12.28 -3.85
C LYS A 443 -28.40 13.72 -3.70
N ASP A 444 -29.06 14.02 -2.59
CA ASP A 444 -29.61 15.33 -2.23
C ASP A 444 -28.53 16.30 -1.72
N GLY A 445 -27.25 15.90 -1.73
CA GLY A 445 -26.10 16.69 -1.27
C GLY A 445 -25.85 16.63 0.23
N SER A 446 -26.87 16.29 1.04
CA SER A 446 -26.78 16.15 2.49
C SER A 446 -25.84 15.00 2.91
N ILE A 447 -25.30 15.09 4.14
CA ILE A 447 -24.33 14.12 4.66
C ILE A 447 -24.90 13.39 5.87
N VAL A 448 -24.86 12.06 5.83
CA VAL A 448 -25.34 11.13 6.87
C VAL A 448 -24.20 10.23 7.35
N PRO A 449 -24.31 9.60 8.52
CA PRO A 449 -23.38 8.56 8.94
C PRO A 449 -23.40 7.36 7.98
N TRP A 450 -22.24 6.75 7.74
CA TRP A 450 -22.13 5.58 6.86
C TRP A 450 -22.84 4.35 7.47
N SER A 451 -23.66 3.68 6.67
CA SER A 451 -24.65 2.69 7.13
C SER A 451 -24.10 1.44 7.83
N TRP A 452 -22.81 1.13 7.69
CA TRP A 452 -22.15 0.00 8.36
C TRP A 452 -21.56 0.30 9.75
N GLY A 453 -22.01 1.39 10.38
CA GLY A 453 -22.36 1.37 11.80
C GLY A 453 -21.27 1.13 12.86
N SER A 454 -20.00 1.40 12.56
CA SER A 454 -18.92 1.37 13.55
C SER A 454 -18.19 2.72 13.61
N ARG A 455 -17.69 3.12 14.78
CA ARG A 455 -16.59 4.10 14.84
C ARG A 455 -15.32 3.50 14.22
N PHE A 456 -14.42 4.31 13.70
CA PHE A 456 -13.19 3.92 13.02
C PHE A 456 -11.94 4.54 13.65
N LYS A 457 -10.81 3.87 13.47
CA LYS A 457 -9.47 4.15 14.02
C LYS A 457 -8.42 4.09 12.90
N ASP A 458 -7.23 4.61 13.18
CA ASP A 458 -6.10 4.67 12.25
C ASP A 458 -5.73 3.27 11.69
N GLY A 459 -5.59 3.17 10.37
CA GLY A 459 -5.25 1.92 9.67
C GLY A 459 -3.82 1.41 9.97
N SER A 460 -2.90 2.32 10.27
CA SER A 460 -1.50 2.02 10.61
C SER A 460 -1.32 1.23 11.90
N LEU A 461 -2.37 1.05 12.71
CA LEU A 461 -2.30 0.18 13.90
C LEU A 461 -2.14 -1.31 13.54
N ARG A 462 -2.66 -1.74 12.37
CA ARG A 462 -2.44 -3.12 11.86
C ARG A 462 -1.70 -3.17 10.53
N VAL A 463 -2.01 -2.28 9.59
CA VAL A 463 -1.43 -2.29 8.23
C VAL A 463 -1.30 -0.85 7.72
N ASP A 464 -0.14 -0.24 7.91
CA ASP A 464 0.18 1.10 7.38
C ASP A 464 0.08 1.14 5.84
N ILE A 465 0.55 0.10 5.14
CA ILE A 465 0.53 0.04 3.67
C ILE A 465 -0.16 -1.25 3.20
N PRO A 466 -1.39 -1.18 2.68
CA PRO A 466 -2.18 -2.36 2.35
C PRO A 466 -1.85 -2.91 0.95
N ILE A 467 -0.58 -3.31 0.74
CA ILE A 467 -0.06 -3.79 -0.57
C ILE A 467 -0.91 -4.92 -1.15
N GLN A 468 -1.33 -5.89 -0.32
CA GLN A 468 -2.17 -7.01 -0.76
C GLN A 468 -3.54 -6.54 -1.29
N ALA A 469 -4.19 -5.59 -0.60
CA ALA A 469 -5.48 -5.05 -1.05
C ALA A 469 -5.32 -4.21 -2.34
N LEU A 470 -4.23 -3.44 -2.46
CA LEU A 470 -3.93 -2.68 -3.69
C LEU A 470 -3.68 -3.60 -4.89
N ASN A 471 -3.03 -4.73 -4.67
CA ASN A 471 -2.88 -5.77 -5.69
C ASN A 471 -4.24 -6.38 -6.06
N GLN A 472 -5.07 -6.75 -5.09
CA GLN A 472 -6.40 -7.33 -5.33
C GLN A 472 -7.37 -6.37 -6.06
N TYR A 473 -7.43 -5.10 -5.70
CA TYR A 473 -8.37 -4.15 -6.30
C TYR A 473 -7.87 -3.56 -7.64
N PHE A 474 -6.57 -3.27 -7.75
CA PHE A 474 -6.01 -2.47 -8.85
C PHE A 474 -4.86 -3.14 -9.61
N ASN A 475 -4.50 -4.39 -9.27
CA ASN A 475 -3.34 -5.09 -9.84
C ASN A 475 -2.03 -4.29 -9.71
N VAL A 476 -1.83 -3.66 -8.54
CA VAL A 476 -0.56 -3.00 -8.20
C VAL A 476 0.53 -4.04 -8.01
N THR A 477 1.51 -4.04 -8.90
CA THR A 477 2.71 -4.91 -8.85
C THR A 477 3.95 -4.12 -8.41
N HIS A 478 3.97 -2.80 -8.59
CA HIS A 478 5.11 -1.94 -8.28
C HIS A 478 4.74 -0.82 -7.29
N PRO A 479 4.62 -1.13 -5.99
CA PRO A 479 4.37 -0.12 -4.96
C PRO A 479 5.62 0.73 -4.69
N VAL A 480 5.53 2.02 -5.00
CA VAL A 480 6.49 3.05 -4.63
C VAL A 480 6.09 3.61 -3.28
N VAL A 481 6.76 3.15 -2.22
CA VAL A 481 6.49 3.53 -0.84
C VAL A 481 7.31 4.75 -0.45
N SER A 482 6.68 5.78 0.10
CA SER A 482 7.36 6.81 0.89
C SER A 482 7.15 6.47 2.36
N GLN A 483 8.21 6.05 3.04
CA GLN A 483 8.17 5.60 4.42
C GLN A 483 8.66 6.69 5.38
N VAL A 484 7.78 7.12 6.28
CA VAL A 484 8.03 8.23 7.23
C VAL A 484 7.84 7.83 8.69
N ASN A 485 7.41 6.59 8.98
CA ASN A 485 7.21 6.12 10.35
C ASN A 485 8.49 6.26 11.19
N PRO A 486 8.44 6.93 12.35
CA PRO A 486 9.61 7.14 13.20
C PRO A 486 10.27 5.82 13.59
N HIS A 487 9.49 4.86 14.09
CA HIS A 487 10.02 3.56 14.55
C HIS A 487 10.75 2.78 13.44
N VAL A 488 10.36 2.93 12.17
CA VAL A 488 11.01 2.27 11.03
C VAL A 488 12.33 2.96 10.65
N HIS A 489 12.42 4.28 10.87
CA HIS A 489 13.60 5.07 10.53
C HIS A 489 14.86 4.58 11.25
N LEU A 490 14.71 4.11 12.50
CA LEU A 490 15.78 3.54 13.31
C LEU A 490 16.34 2.26 12.69
N PHE A 491 15.48 1.35 12.23
CA PHE A 491 15.83 0.01 11.74
C PHE A 491 16.11 -0.07 10.23
N PHE A 492 16.17 1.06 9.52
CA PHE A 492 16.48 1.06 8.10
C PHE A 492 17.99 1.18 7.83
N PHE A 493 18.58 0.10 7.29
CA PHE A 493 19.96 0.06 6.83
C PHE A 493 20.08 -0.63 5.47
N ALA A 494 20.40 0.15 4.45
CA ALA A 494 20.67 -0.36 3.12
C ALA A 494 22.10 -0.94 3.04
N SER A 495 22.27 -2.18 3.49
CA SER A 495 23.58 -2.83 3.74
C SER A 495 24.52 -2.93 2.52
N ARG A 496 23.98 -2.95 1.30
CA ARG A 496 24.73 -2.83 0.02
C ARG A 496 24.25 -1.64 -0.82
N GLY A 497 24.03 -0.49 -0.19
CA GLY A 497 23.56 0.71 -0.87
C GLY A 497 22.08 0.67 -1.27
N SER A 498 21.61 1.74 -1.90
CA SER A 498 20.24 1.91 -2.38
C SER A 498 20.25 2.57 -3.75
N ALA A 499 19.17 2.46 -4.53
CA ALA A 499 19.05 3.10 -5.84
C ALA A 499 19.57 4.56 -5.86
N GLY A 500 20.47 4.85 -6.80
CA GLY A 500 21.16 6.13 -7.00
C GLY A 500 22.12 6.56 -5.88
N LYS A 501 22.52 5.63 -4.99
CA LYS A 501 23.42 5.87 -3.85
C LYS A 501 24.39 4.68 -3.67
N PRO A 502 25.44 4.59 -4.52
CA PRO A 502 26.44 3.53 -4.43
C PRO A 502 27.26 3.59 -3.15
N VAL A 503 27.72 2.42 -2.73
CA VAL A 503 28.52 2.26 -1.53
C VAL A 503 29.90 2.89 -1.73
N ALA A 504 30.34 3.60 -0.69
CA ALA A 504 31.60 4.35 -0.63
C ALA A 504 32.86 3.52 -0.95
N HIS A 505 32.77 2.19 -0.80
CA HIS A 505 33.89 1.25 -0.73
C HIS A 505 33.90 0.32 -1.95
N ARG A 506 35.10 0.03 -2.50
CA ARG A 506 35.31 -0.87 -3.66
C ARG A 506 34.37 -0.59 -4.86
N LYS A 507 34.23 0.68 -5.28
CA LYS A 507 33.40 1.12 -6.43
C LYS A 507 32.00 0.46 -6.41
N GLY A 508 31.19 0.71 -5.37
CA GLY A 508 29.81 0.21 -5.26
C GLY A 508 29.66 -1.21 -4.70
N LYS A 509 30.53 -2.14 -5.13
CA LYS A 509 30.47 -3.60 -4.89
C LYS A 509 30.70 -4.08 -3.43
N GLY A 510 30.61 -3.20 -2.44
CA GLY A 510 30.95 -3.45 -1.04
C GLY A 510 29.77 -3.40 -0.08
N TRP A 511 29.93 -4.00 1.10
CA TRP A 511 29.01 -3.81 2.23
C TRP A 511 29.27 -2.47 2.94
N ARG A 512 28.22 -1.71 3.31
CA ARG A 512 28.35 -0.47 4.10
C ARG A 512 29.02 -0.79 5.44
N GLY A 513 30.08 -0.06 5.76
CA GLY A 513 30.87 -0.28 6.98
C GLY A 513 31.82 -1.48 6.97
N ASN A 514 31.79 -2.35 5.95
CA ASN A 514 32.37 -3.72 5.87
C ASN A 514 31.38 -4.84 6.27
N PHE A 515 31.67 -6.07 5.83
CA PHE A 515 30.81 -7.25 6.00
C PHE A 515 30.39 -7.49 7.46
N LEU A 516 31.34 -7.54 8.41
CA LEU A 516 31.07 -7.80 9.83
C LEU A 516 30.04 -6.82 10.44
N LEU A 517 30.17 -5.52 10.19
CA LEU A 517 29.24 -4.51 10.72
C LEU A 517 27.86 -4.59 10.04
N SER A 518 27.82 -4.88 8.73
CA SER A 518 26.56 -5.12 8.02
C SER A 518 25.86 -6.41 8.47
N ALA A 519 26.61 -7.49 8.72
CA ALA A 519 26.08 -8.77 9.17
C ALA A 519 25.56 -8.68 10.61
N GLY A 520 26.30 -8.02 11.51
CA GLY A 520 25.86 -7.74 12.87
C GLY A 520 24.60 -6.87 12.93
N GLU A 521 24.50 -5.86 12.07
CA GLU A 521 23.28 -5.04 11.94
C GLU A 521 22.07 -5.87 11.50
N GLN A 522 22.22 -6.71 10.48
CA GLN A 522 21.15 -7.58 10.00
C GLN A 522 20.76 -8.64 11.05
N TRP A 523 21.73 -9.25 11.71
CA TRP A 523 21.49 -10.25 12.77
C TRP A 523 20.69 -9.64 13.94
N LEU A 524 21.13 -8.49 14.48
CA LEU A 524 20.40 -7.78 15.54
C LEU A 524 18.99 -7.37 15.10
N LYS A 525 18.83 -6.89 13.85
CA LYS A 525 17.51 -6.56 13.31
C LYS A 525 16.60 -7.79 13.25
N HIS A 526 17.13 -8.97 12.92
CA HIS A 526 16.37 -10.22 12.91
C HIS A 526 16.01 -10.70 14.32
N GLU A 527 16.94 -10.65 15.28
CA GLU A 527 16.67 -11.02 16.69
C GLU A 527 15.66 -10.07 17.34
N LEU A 528 15.82 -8.75 17.20
CA LEU A 528 14.81 -7.76 17.65
C LEU A 528 13.43 -8.06 17.04
N THR A 529 13.35 -8.35 15.75
CA THR A 529 12.09 -8.72 15.07
C THR A 529 11.50 -10.01 15.64
N LYS A 530 12.32 -11.01 15.95
CA LYS A 530 11.91 -12.26 16.62
C LYS A 530 11.39 -11.99 18.02
N ASN A 531 12.06 -11.16 18.81
CA ASN A 531 11.63 -10.80 20.16
C ASN A 531 10.28 -10.05 20.15
N PHE A 532 10.04 -9.15 19.19
CA PHE A 532 8.71 -8.54 19.00
C PHE A 532 7.63 -9.55 18.55
N LYS A 533 7.96 -10.56 17.73
CA LYS A 533 7.02 -11.66 17.39
C LYS A 533 6.62 -12.46 18.62
N VAL A 534 7.59 -12.89 19.43
CA VAL A 534 7.34 -13.63 20.68
C VAL A 534 6.42 -12.83 21.61
N ILE A 535 6.64 -11.52 21.76
CA ILE A 535 5.77 -10.63 22.55
C ILE A 535 4.33 -10.61 22.03
N ARG A 536 4.14 -10.56 20.70
CA ARG A 536 2.80 -10.56 20.08
C ARG A 536 2.12 -11.91 20.26
N ASP A 537 2.80 -12.99 19.91
CA ASP A 537 2.22 -14.33 19.77
C ASP A 537 1.88 -14.93 21.14
N LEU A 538 2.57 -14.50 22.21
CA LEU A 538 2.25 -14.82 23.60
C LEU A 538 1.29 -13.79 24.28
N GLU A 539 0.69 -12.85 23.53
CA GLU A 539 -0.21 -11.79 24.05
C GLU A 539 0.35 -11.00 25.28
N LEU A 540 1.68 -10.86 25.39
CA LEU A 540 2.34 -10.37 26.62
C LEU A 540 2.15 -8.86 26.85
N LEU A 541 2.16 -8.05 25.79
CA LEU A 541 1.99 -6.60 25.90
C LEU A 541 0.60 -6.25 26.47
N PRO A 542 0.50 -5.40 27.51
CA PRO A 542 -0.79 -4.93 28.01
C PRO A 542 -1.48 -4.04 26.97
N GLN A 543 -2.81 -4.01 26.99
CA GLN A 543 -3.62 -3.21 26.08
C GLN A 543 -3.56 -1.72 26.44
N LEU A 544 -2.51 -1.04 26.00
CA LEU A 544 -2.38 0.41 26.18
C LEU A 544 -3.45 1.13 25.35
N LEU A 545 -4.33 1.88 26.02
CA LEU A 545 -5.49 2.55 25.42
C LEU A 545 -6.44 1.60 24.65
N GLY A 546 -6.55 0.35 25.11
CA GLY A 546 -7.45 -0.65 24.52
C GLY A 546 -7.05 -1.11 23.12
N GLN A 547 -5.75 -1.07 22.79
CA GLN A 547 -5.20 -1.56 21.52
C GLN A 547 -3.93 -2.39 21.68
N ASP A 548 -3.74 -3.32 20.74
CA ASP A 548 -2.61 -4.24 20.69
C ASP A 548 -1.47 -3.65 19.84
N TRP A 549 -0.59 -2.85 20.46
CA TRP A 549 0.51 -2.15 19.77
C TRP A 549 1.62 -3.06 19.22
N SER A 550 1.61 -4.34 19.61
CA SER A 550 2.57 -5.36 19.16
C SER A 550 2.58 -5.55 17.64
N SER A 551 1.44 -5.36 16.96
CA SER A 551 1.35 -5.48 15.51
C SER A 551 2.05 -4.35 14.75
N VAL A 552 2.23 -3.17 15.35
CA VAL A 552 2.83 -2.00 14.68
C VAL A 552 4.30 -2.25 14.33
N PHE A 553 5.07 -2.83 15.24
CA PHE A 553 6.50 -3.12 15.01
C PHE A 553 6.76 -4.25 14.01
N LEU A 554 5.74 -5.03 13.66
CA LEU A 554 5.86 -6.24 12.84
C LEU A 554 5.36 -6.08 11.39
N GLN A 555 4.95 -4.87 11.00
CA GLN A 555 4.41 -4.62 9.66
C GLN A 555 5.52 -4.61 8.59
N ARG A 556 5.12 -4.87 7.34
CA ARG A 556 6.01 -4.73 6.18
C ARG A 556 5.95 -3.30 5.67
N PHE A 557 7.05 -2.57 5.84
CA PHE A 557 7.20 -1.16 5.48
C PHE A 557 8.02 -0.94 4.19
N GLU A 558 8.31 -2.00 3.45
CA GLU A 558 9.11 -1.99 2.24
C GLU A 558 8.23 -2.36 1.03
N GLY A 559 8.25 -1.52 0.00
CA GLY A 559 7.73 -1.80 -1.34
C GLY A 559 8.85 -1.96 -2.37
N ALA A 560 8.48 -2.17 -3.65
CA ALA A 560 9.42 -2.35 -4.76
C ALA A 560 10.43 -1.20 -4.85
N VAL A 561 9.96 0.02 -4.62
CA VAL A 561 10.81 1.21 -4.44
C VAL A 561 10.41 1.86 -3.14
N THR A 562 11.33 1.98 -2.18
CA THR A 562 11.02 2.62 -0.90
C THR A 562 11.89 3.85 -0.66
N ILE A 563 11.26 4.99 -0.37
CA ILE A 563 11.81 6.34 -0.22
C ILE A 563 11.78 6.71 1.27
N TRP A 564 12.90 7.24 1.77
CA TRP A 564 13.10 7.55 3.19
C TRP A 564 13.67 8.97 3.31
N PRO A 565 13.07 9.87 4.11
CA PRO A 565 13.63 11.19 4.37
C PRO A 565 14.87 11.10 5.27
N ARG A 566 15.67 12.17 5.26
CA ARG A 566 16.74 12.38 6.25
C ARG A 566 16.21 13.25 7.39
N THR A 567 15.78 12.62 8.47
CA THR A 567 15.34 13.31 9.70
C THR A 567 16.55 13.81 10.51
N ARG A 568 16.36 14.90 11.27
CA ARG A 568 17.29 15.38 12.31
C ARG A 568 16.77 14.98 13.69
N LEU A 569 17.64 14.94 14.71
CA LEU A 569 17.23 14.68 16.09
C LEU A 569 16.13 15.64 16.59
N MET A 570 16.21 16.93 16.24
CA MET A 570 15.18 17.92 16.60
C MET A 570 13.82 17.66 15.95
N ASP A 571 13.78 16.96 14.81
CA ASP A 571 12.50 16.62 14.17
C ASP A 571 11.72 15.62 15.06
N TRP A 572 12.41 14.73 15.77
CA TRP A 572 11.78 13.77 16.69
C TRP A 572 11.12 14.44 17.90
N PHE A 573 11.75 15.50 18.44
CA PHE A 573 11.14 16.30 19.51
C PHE A 573 9.96 17.15 19.00
N ARG A 574 9.92 17.49 17.70
CA ARG A 574 8.86 18.25 17.02
C ARG A 574 7.86 17.36 16.26
N ILE A 575 7.72 16.09 16.65
CA ILE A 575 6.88 15.11 15.95
C ILE A 575 5.37 15.43 16.00
N LEU A 576 4.93 16.18 17.01
CA LEU A 576 3.55 16.66 17.20
C LEU A 576 3.51 18.20 17.29
N THR A 577 4.21 18.85 16.37
CA THR A 577 4.25 20.31 16.20
C THR A 577 4.07 20.65 14.73
N ASP A 578 3.42 21.77 14.43
CA ASP A 578 3.24 22.26 13.06
C ASP A 578 4.57 22.81 12.48
N PRO A 579 4.77 22.78 11.15
CA PRO A 579 5.99 23.25 10.52
C PRO A 579 5.90 24.74 10.16
N ASP A 580 6.87 25.55 10.58
CA ASP A 580 7.08 26.90 10.04
C ASP A 580 7.29 26.85 8.51
N PRO A 581 7.01 27.92 7.74
CA PRO A 581 7.27 27.94 6.29
C PRO A 581 8.71 27.57 5.92
N ILE A 582 9.70 28.02 6.69
CA ILE A 582 11.13 27.69 6.50
C ILE A 582 11.40 26.21 6.76
N GLU A 583 10.75 25.64 7.76
CA GLU A 583 10.89 24.23 8.13
C GLU A 583 10.16 23.33 7.12
N LEU A 584 9.00 23.74 6.62
CA LEU A 584 8.32 23.07 5.51
C LEU A 584 9.14 23.11 4.22
N GLU A 585 9.75 24.24 3.86
CA GLU A 585 10.67 24.33 2.71
C GLU A 585 11.82 23.32 2.86
N ARG A 586 12.39 23.21 4.06
CA ARG A 586 13.42 22.21 4.36
C ARG A 586 12.90 20.77 4.19
N MET A 587 11.70 20.47 4.68
CA MET A 587 11.10 19.14 4.56
C MET A 587 10.79 18.77 3.10
N ILE A 588 10.25 19.71 2.31
CA ILE A 588 10.04 19.57 0.86
C ILE A 588 11.39 19.27 0.19
N ARG A 589 12.41 20.13 0.37
CA ARG A 589 13.73 19.98 -0.23
C ARG A 589 14.42 18.66 0.12
N VAL A 590 14.26 18.19 1.35
CA VAL A 590 14.75 16.86 1.77
C VAL A 590 13.98 15.75 1.05
N GLY A 591 12.64 15.82 0.97
CA GLY A 591 11.79 14.87 0.25
C GLY A 591 12.15 14.75 -1.24
N GLU A 592 12.40 15.87 -1.90
CA GLU A 592 12.85 15.91 -3.30
C GLU A 592 14.21 15.21 -3.47
N SER A 593 15.22 15.64 -2.69
CA SER A 593 16.60 15.13 -2.77
C SER A 593 16.77 13.64 -2.43
N VAL A 594 15.81 13.03 -1.71
CA VAL A 594 15.80 11.57 -1.47
C VAL A 594 15.06 10.79 -2.55
N THR A 595 14.26 11.47 -3.37
CA THR A 595 13.42 10.91 -4.44
C THR A 595 14.13 10.93 -5.78
N TRP A 596 14.84 12.01 -6.15
CA TRP A 596 15.60 12.12 -7.41
C TRP A 596 16.44 10.88 -7.77
N PRO A 597 17.19 10.23 -6.85
CA PRO A 597 18.02 9.07 -7.18
C PRO A 597 17.22 7.78 -7.48
N LYS A 598 15.90 7.81 -7.29
CA LYS A 598 14.97 6.70 -7.55
C LYS A 598 14.03 6.97 -8.72
N LEU A 599 13.92 8.23 -9.17
CA LEU A 599 13.03 8.60 -10.27
C LEU A 599 13.33 7.78 -11.53
N HIS A 600 14.61 7.60 -11.91
CA HIS A 600 14.99 6.85 -13.10
C HIS A 600 14.52 5.37 -13.09
N MET A 601 14.49 4.73 -11.92
CA MET A 601 13.99 3.35 -11.78
C MET A 601 12.47 3.28 -11.98
N VAL A 602 11.74 4.27 -11.46
CA VAL A 602 10.29 4.39 -11.66
C VAL A 602 9.98 4.82 -13.10
N GLU A 603 10.81 5.68 -13.70
CA GLU A 603 10.68 6.20 -15.06
C GLU A 603 10.70 5.08 -16.10
N ASN A 604 11.70 4.20 -16.05
CA ASN A 604 11.86 3.07 -16.98
C ASN A 604 10.59 2.20 -17.05
N ARG A 605 9.96 1.95 -15.90
CA ARG A 605 8.69 1.25 -15.81
C ARG A 605 7.50 2.11 -16.26
N ALA A 606 7.44 3.36 -15.83
CA ALA A 606 6.37 4.30 -16.14
C ALA A 606 6.24 4.61 -17.64
N ARG A 607 7.35 4.60 -18.40
CA ARG A 607 7.34 4.69 -19.88
C ARG A 607 6.50 3.57 -20.50
N ILE A 608 6.72 2.31 -20.07
CA ILE A 608 5.98 1.14 -20.56
C ILE A 608 4.50 1.20 -20.14
N GLU A 609 4.22 1.50 -18.86
CA GLU A 609 2.84 1.68 -18.37
C GLU A 609 2.09 2.79 -19.16
N LYS A 610 2.77 3.89 -19.49
CA LYS A 610 2.23 4.99 -20.31
C LYS A 610 1.89 4.56 -21.74
N GLN A 611 2.77 3.81 -22.42
CA GLN A 611 2.48 3.35 -23.79
C GLN A 611 1.29 2.37 -23.83
N ILE A 612 1.19 1.45 -22.85
CA ILE A 612 0.04 0.55 -22.71
C ILE A 612 -1.25 1.35 -22.46
N LEU A 613 -1.21 2.32 -21.55
CA LEU A 613 -2.36 3.19 -21.25
C LEU A 613 -2.82 4.01 -22.48
N LEU A 614 -1.88 4.56 -23.25
CA LEU A 614 -2.18 5.25 -24.51
C LEU A 614 -2.83 4.31 -25.54
N GLY A 615 -2.31 3.08 -25.69
CA GLY A 615 -2.91 2.05 -26.53
C GLY A 615 -4.36 1.74 -26.15
N ARG A 616 -4.63 1.55 -24.85
CA ARG A 616 -5.99 1.35 -24.31
C ARG A 616 -6.91 2.55 -24.58
N GLN A 617 -6.43 3.78 -24.39
CA GLN A 617 -7.20 4.99 -24.65
C GLN A 617 -7.60 5.14 -26.12
N ILE A 618 -6.70 4.85 -27.06
CA ILE A 618 -6.99 4.90 -28.51
C ILE A 618 -8.05 3.86 -28.87
N VAL A 619 -7.86 2.60 -28.46
CA VAL A 619 -8.85 1.53 -28.69
C VAL A 619 -10.23 1.91 -28.13
N HIS A 620 -10.28 2.46 -26.91
CA HIS A 620 -11.54 2.90 -26.31
C HIS A 620 -12.20 4.07 -27.06
N LYS A 621 -11.42 5.05 -27.54
CA LYS A 621 -11.93 6.15 -28.38
C LYS A 621 -12.51 5.64 -29.71
N VAL A 622 -11.81 4.72 -30.38
CA VAL A 622 -12.27 4.11 -31.65
C VAL A 622 -13.58 3.33 -31.44
N LEU A 623 -13.68 2.54 -30.37
CA LEU A 623 -14.91 1.79 -30.04
C LEU A 623 -16.08 2.73 -29.68
N LYS A 624 -15.83 3.81 -28.91
CA LYS A 624 -16.85 4.82 -28.59
C LYS A 624 -17.37 5.53 -29.84
N ASN A 625 -16.49 5.85 -30.79
CA ASN A 625 -16.86 6.46 -32.06
C ASN A 625 -17.63 5.48 -32.97
N LYS A 626 -17.21 4.20 -33.03
CA LYS A 626 -17.94 3.15 -33.77
C LYS A 626 -19.37 2.96 -33.24
N SER A 627 -19.55 2.99 -31.91
CA SER A 627 -20.87 2.91 -31.26
C SER A 627 -21.75 4.15 -31.53
N ARG A 628 -21.16 5.35 -31.61
CA ARG A 628 -21.88 6.59 -31.98
C ARG A 628 -22.31 6.63 -33.44
N ASN A 629 -21.54 6.00 -34.34
CA ASN A 629 -21.80 6.01 -35.78
C ASN A 629 -22.65 4.81 -36.24
N ASP A 630 -23.19 3.99 -35.33
CA ASP A 630 -24.01 2.82 -35.67
C ASP A 630 -25.45 3.28 -36.03
N PRO A 631 -25.90 3.15 -37.30
CA PRO A 631 -27.15 3.77 -37.77
C PRO A 631 -28.41 3.28 -37.06
N ARG A 632 -28.34 2.15 -36.34
CA ARG A 632 -29.44 1.65 -35.50
C ARG A 632 -29.82 2.60 -34.36
N GLN A 633 -28.87 3.38 -33.80
CA GLN A 633 -29.20 4.37 -32.76
C GLN A 633 -29.92 5.61 -33.32
N PHE A 634 -29.54 6.06 -34.52
CA PHE A 634 -30.21 7.19 -35.19
C PHE A 634 -31.68 6.90 -35.52
N LEU A 635 -32.00 5.66 -35.93
CA LEU A 635 -33.39 5.25 -36.17
C LEU A 635 -34.22 5.22 -34.88
N LEU A 636 -33.67 4.70 -33.78
CA LEU A 636 -34.33 4.72 -32.47
C LEU A 636 -34.63 6.12 -31.95
N GLN A 637 -33.78 7.11 -32.25
CA GLN A 637 -33.98 8.50 -31.82
C GLN A 637 -35.03 9.25 -32.67
N LYS A 638 -35.27 8.83 -33.92
CA LYS A 638 -36.24 9.46 -34.84
C LYS A 638 -37.68 8.96 -34.66
N THR A 639 -37.87 7.79 -34.03
CA THR A 639 -39.20 7.18 -33.80
C THR A 639 -39.96 7.78 -32.61
N ILE A 640 -39.34 8.65 -31.81
CA ILE A 640 -39.98 9.31 -30.64
C ILE A 640 -40.42 10.74 -30.98
N GLN A 641 -41.27 10.88 -32.00
CA GLN A 641 -42.04 12.10 -32.26
C GLN A 641 -43.46 11.74 -32.72
N ILE A 642 -44.36 11.55 -31.75
CA ILE A 642 -45.83 11.54 -31.95
C ILE A 642 -46.42 12.50 -30.89
N PRO A 643 -47.29 13.46 -31.26
CA PRO A 643 -47.72 14.53 -30.37
C PRO A 643 -48.94 14.13 -29.51
N VAL A 644 -48.92 14.48 -28.22
CA VAL A 644 -50.11 14.39 -27.34
C VAL A 644 -50.23 15.62 -26.43
N LEU A 645 -51.25 16.44 -26.75
CA LEU A 645 -52.13 17.28 -25.92
C LEU A 645 -51.67 17.94 -24.58
N SER A 646 -52.06 19.22 -24.43
CA SER A 646 -51.98 20.10 -23.24
C SER A 646 -52.69 19.51 -22.00
N THR A 647 -52.36 19.81 -20.73
CA THR A 647 -52.31 21.11 -19.98
C THR A 647 -51.94 20.80 -18.49
N PRO A 648 -51.74 21.75 -17.52
CA PRO A 648 -50.87 22.93 -17.43
C PRO A 648 -49.74 22.86 -16.34
N ALA A 649 -48.83 23.84 -16.45
CA ALA A 649 -47.82 24.37 -15.51
C ALA A 649 -47.69 23.90 -14.04
N GLN A 650 -46.46 23.55 -13.64
CA GLN A 650 -45.84 23.84 -12.33
C GLN A 650 -44.34 24.18 -12.51
N PRO A 651 -43.68 24.88 -11.55
CA PRO A 651 -42.60 25.82 -11.87
C PRO A 651 -41.20 25.21 -12.06
N SER A 652 -40.35 26.01 -12.72
CA SER A 652 -39.01 25.66 -13.18
C SER A 652 -38.01 25.32 -12.07
N VAL A 653 -37.53 24.08 -12.03
CA VAL A 653 -36.26 23.74 -11.38
C VAL A 653 -35.11 24.25 -12.24
N MET A 654 -34.31 25.14 -11.66
CA MET A 654 -33.18 25.81 -12.28
C MET A 654 -32.14 24.78 -12.77
N ARG A 655 -31.96 24.64 -14.09
CA ARG A 655 -30.86 23.83 -14.64
C ARG A 655 -29.53 24.50 -14.29
N THR A 656 -28.69 23.80 -13.53
CA THR A 656 -27.31 24.21 -13.31
C THR A 656 -26.55 24.23 -14.65
N PRO A 657 -25.66 25.22 -14.89
CA PRO A 657 -24.94 25.31 -16.14
C PRO A 657 -23.94 24.16 -16.30
N SER A 658 -23.83 23.64 -17.52
CA SER A 658 -22.88 22.60 -17.89
C SER A 658 -21.43 23.07 -17.68
N LEU A 659 -20.66 22.38 -16.84
CA LEU A 659 -19.22 22.60 -16.77
C LEU A 659 -18.56 22.18 -18.09
N SER A 660 -17.99 23.16 -18.79
CA SER A 660 -17.04 22.94 -19.88
C SER A 660 -15.76 22.28 -19.35
N GLY A 661 -15.25 21.24 -20.02
CA GLY A 661 -13.81 20.90 -19.90
C GLY A 661 -13.37 19.45 -20.00
N SER A 662 -14.24 18.43 -19.88
CA SER A 662 -13.83 17.02 -20.11
C SER A 662 -14.99 16.02 -20.26
N ASP A 663 -15.52 15.87 -21.48
CA ASP A 663 -16.56 14.87 -21.85
C ASP A 663 -16.08 13.39 -21.86
N SER A 664 -15.02 13.09 -21.12
CA SER A 664 -14.47 11.76 -20.93
C SER A 664 -14.24 11.47 -19.45
N VAL A 665 -15.12 10.63 -18.89
CA VAL A 665 -14.83 9.88 -17.66
C VAL A 665 -13.43 9.27 -17.79
N PRO A 666 -12.54 9.42 -16.78
CA PRO A 666 -11.20 8.85 -16.82
C PRO A 666 -11.21 7.36 -17.15
N LEU A 667 -10.26 6.90 -17.97
CA LEU A 667 -10.21 5.50 -18.37
C LEU A 667 -9.99 4.61 -17.13
N SER A 668 -10.88 3.65 -16.93
CA SER A 668 -10.78 2.58 -15.93
C SER A 668 -9.41 1.89 -15.95
N VAL A 669 -8.97 1.36 -14.82
CA VAL A 669 -7.80 0.46 -14.78
C VAL A 669 -8.13 -0.88 -15.44
N ASP A 670 -9.42 -1.22 -15.58
CA ASP A 670 -9.99 -2.46 -16.13
C ASP A 670 -9.56 -3.73 -15.36
N THR A 671 -9.50 -3.63 -14.03
CA THR A 671 -9.41 -4.81 -13.16
C THR A 671 -10.74 -5.55 -13.06
N ASP A 672 -10.70 -6.81 -12.64
CA ASP A 672 -11.92 -7.61 -12.45
C ASP A 672 -12.84 -7.02 -11.35
N ALA A 673 -12.26 -6.31 -10.38
CA ALA A 673 -12.99 -5.51 -9.40
C ALA A 673 -13.78 -4.35 -10.05
N GLU A 674 -13.18 -3.61 -10.99
CA GLU A 674 -13.88 -2.55 -11.74
C GLU A 674 -14.93 -3.15 -12.70
N ALA A 675 -14.63 -4.29 -13.32
CA ALA A 675 -15.60 -5.03 -14.13
C ALA A 675 -16.77 -5.58 -13.29
N ALA A 676 -16.55 -5.92 -12.02
CA ALA A 676 -17.62 -6.26 -11.08
C ALA A 676 -18.42 -5.02 -10.66
N PHE A 677 -17.76 -3.90 -10.35
CA PHE A 677 -18.41 -2.62 -10.02
C PHE A 677 -19.30 -2.12 -11.17
N ALA A 678 -18.80 -2.15 -12.41
CA ALA A 678 -19.57 -1.79 -13.60
C ALA A 678 -20.81 -2.68 -13.78
N ARG A 679 -20.68 -4.00 -13.56
CA ARG A 679 -21.80 -4.96 -13.58
C ARG A 679 -22.80 -4.75 -12.43
N ALA A 680 -22.36 -4.25 -11.28
CA ALA A 680 -23.21 -3.97 -10.12
C ALA A 680 -23.88 -2.58 -10.17
N SER A 681 -23.40 -1.67 -11.04
CA SER A 681 -23.99 -0.35 -11.21
C SER A 681 -25.28 -0.42 -12.06
N PRO A 682 -26.43 0.14 -11.63
CA PRO A 682 -27.71 0.01 -12.33
C PRO A 682 -27.84 0.94 -13.56
N LEU A 683 -26.73 1.42 -14.12
CA LEU A 683 -26.69 2.51 -15.09
C LEU A 683 -26.26 2.05 -16.50
N TYR A 684 -26.86 0.97 -16.99
CA TYR A 684 -27.02 0.73 -18.44
C TYR A 684 -28.38 0.09 -18.72
N ARG A 685 -29.11 0.65 -19.68
CA ARG A 685 -30.46 0.19 -20.09
C ARG A 685 -30.47 -1.31 -20.38
N ARG A 686 -31.36 -2.04 -19.71
CA ARG A 686 -31.80 -3.36 -20.15
C ARG A 686 -33.16 -3.21 -20.80
N ASP A 687 -33.14 -2.98 -22.09
CA ASP A 687 -34.34 -2.93 -22.92
C ASP A 687 -34.90 -4.34 -23.08
N HIS A 688 -36.15 -4.56 -22.65
CA HIS A 688 -36.82 -5.86 -22.67
C HIS A 688 -38.24 -5.69 -23.23
N GLY A 689 -38.32 -5.59 -24.55
CA GLY A 689 -39.56 -5.89 -25.26
C GLY A 689 -39.84 -7.40 -25.25
N PRO A 690 -41.09 -7.84 -25.02
CA PRO A 690 -41.40 -9.27 -24.93
C PRO A 690 -41.42 -9.91 -26.32
N LYS A 691 -40.70 -11.03 -26.49
CA LYS A 691 -40.92 -11.95 -27.61
C LYS A 691 -41.07 -13.38 -27.11
N ASN A 692 -42.32 -13.84 -27.10
CA ASN A 692 -42.65 -15.25 -27.06
C ASN A 692 -42.26 -15.91 -28.39
N SER A 693 -41.41 -16.93 -28.34
CA SER A 693 -41.36 -18.00 -29.35
C SER A 693 -40.49 -19.18 -28.88
N SER A 694 -41.13 -20.20 -28.32
CA SER A 694 -40.76 -21.60 -28.58
C SER A 694 -41.28 -21.98 -29.99
N PRO A 695 -40.89 -23.11 -30.63
CA PRO A 695 -40.24 -24.32 -30.08
C PRO A 695 -39.07 -24.87 -30.94
N GLY A 696 -38.58 -26.07 -30.63
CA GLY A 696 -37.73 -26.86 -31.54
C GLY A 696 -36.74 -27.80 -30.85
N ARG A 697 -37.14 -29.05 -30.58
CA ARG A 697 -36.21 -30.13 -30.22
C ARG A 697 -35.52 -30.63 -31.49
N GLN A 698 -34.19 -30.75 -31.47
CA GLN A 698 -33.51 -31.94 -32.00
C GLN A 698 -32.16 -32.13 -31.31
N SER A 699 -31.79 -33.38 -31.10
CA SER A 699 -30.55 -33.81 -30.47
C SER A 699 -29.41 -33.83 -31.46
N ASP A 700 -28.19 -33.47 -31.04
CA ASP A 700 -27.21 -34.54 -30.87
C ASP A 700 -26.06 -34.20 -29.90
N LYS A 701 -25.32 -35.25 -29.54
CA LYS A 701 -24.24 -35.26 -28.56
C LYS A 701 -22.97 -34.60 -29.13
N ASP A 702 -22.21 -33.88 -28.30
CA ASP A 702 -21.05 -34.52 -27.65
C ASP A 702 -20.49 -33.73 -26.44
N THR A 703 -19.56 -34.39 -25.76
CA THR A 703 -19.11 -34.22 -24.39
C THR A 703 -18.09 -33.09 -24.16
N ARG A 704 -18.22 -32.40 -23.01
CA ARG A 704 -17.25 -32.46 -21.88
C ARG A 704 -17.61 -31.43 -20.79
N HIS A 705 -18.22 -31.90 -19.70
CA HIS A 705 -18.35 -31.14 -18.46
C HIS A 705 -17.28 -31.56 -17.44
N ARG A 706 -16.67 -30.58 -16.77
CA ARG A 706 -16.20 -30.73 -15.38
C ARG A 706 -16.63 -29.48 -14.59
N LYS A 707 -17.66 -29.64 -13.76
CA LYS A 707 -17.96 -28.75 -12.63
C LYS A 707 -17.70 -29.54 -11.36
N TRP A 708 -17.06 -28.90 -10.39
CA TRP A 708 -17.07 -29.35 -9.01
C TRP A 708 -18.33 -28.82 -8.32
N ALA A 709 -18.98 -29.67 -7.53
CA ALA A 709 -19.93 -29.29 -6.49
C ALA A 709 -19.88 -30.36 -5.38
N ALA A 710 -19.98 -29.94 -4.13
CA ALA A 710 -19.82 -30.81 -2.96
C ALA A 710 -21.16 -31.44 -2.51
N GLY A 711 -21.08 -32.52 -1.72
CA GLY A 711 -22.19 -32.97 -0.85
C GLY A 711 -22.16 -34.46 -0.46
N THR A 712 -22.23 -34.74 0.86
CA THR A 712 -22.75 -35.96 1.55
C THR A 712 -22.09 -37.33 1.22
N VAL A 713 -21.45 -38.08 2.15
CA VAL A 713 -21.98 -38.86 3.32
C VAL A 713 -23.12 -39.80 2.87
N VAL A 714 -23.15 -41.14 3.07
CA VAL A 714 -22.79 -42.04 4.21
C VAL A 714 -22.35 -43.46 3.74
N ASP A 715 -22.02 -44.36 4.69
CA ASP A 715 -22.05 -45.86 4.64
C ASP A 715 -20.99 -46.62 3.79
N GLU A 716 -20.53 -47.85 4.10
CA GLU A 716 -20.73 -48.75 5.27
C GLU A 716 -19.47 -49.66 5.48
N ALA A 717 -19.46 -50.51 6.52
CA ALA A 717 -18.31 -51.35 6.91
C ALA A 717 -18.23 -52.72 6.19
N ASN A 718 -17.08 -53.42 6.24
CA ASN A 718 -16.89 -54.72 6.93
C ASN A 718 -15.46 -55.32 6.74
N VAL A 719 -14.96 -56.06 7.74
CA VAL A 719 -14.29 -57.40 7.68
C VAL A 719 -13.59 -57.71 9.03
N GLY A 720 -14.03 -58.78 9.72
CA GLY A 720 -13.33 -59.51 10.81
C GLY A 720 -13.09 -58.74 12.13
N GLY A 721 -13.55 -59.14 13.33
CA GLY A 721 -13.79 -60.48 13.87
C GLY A 721 -12.65 -60.84 14.86
N GLY A 722 -12.87 -61.19 16.13
CA GLY A 722 -14.07 -61.26 16.96
C GLY A 722 -13.67 -61.45 18.44
N GLY A 723 -14.63 -61.57 19.38
CA GLY A 723 -14.32 -61.91 20.79
C GLY A 723 -15.19 -61.21 21.85
N LEU A 724 -16.10 -61.98 22.45
CA LEU A 724 -16.83 -61.70 23.71
C LEU A 724 -15.86 -61.76 24.94
N ALA A 725 -16.13 -61.25 26.15
CA ALA A 725 -17.20 -60.42 26.71
C ALA A 725 -16.78 -59.77 28.07
N VAL A 726 -17.65 -58.88 28.55
CA VAL A 726 -17.84 -58.19 29.86
C VAL A 726 -18.11 -59.20 31.02
N PRO A 727 -18.12 -58.92 32.38
CA PRO A 727 -18.13 -57.65 33.17
C PRO A 727 -17.21 -57.54 34.44
N ALA A 728 -17.37 -56.41 35.18
CA ALA A 728 -17.30 -56.24 36.66
C ALA A 728 -15.90 -56.20 37.34
N SER A 729 -15.68 -55.51 38.49
CA SER A 729 -16.43 -54.48 39.24
C SER A 729 -15.58 -53.94 40.42
N LEU A 730 -15.76 -52.67 40.84
CA LEU A 730 -15.38 -52.11 42.17
C LEU A 730 -13.85 -52.18 42.54
N SER A 731 -13.31 -51.52 43.57
CA SER A 731 -13.51 -50.16 44.12
C SER A 731 -12.38 -49.84 45.14
N VAL A 732 -11.87 -48.59 45.15
CA VAL A 732 -11.16 -47.93 46.28
C VAL A 732 -9.84 -48.54 46.81
N THR A 733 -8.75 -47.75 46.74
CA THR A 733 -7.94 -47.37 47.93
C THR A 733 -7.01 -46.19 47.62
N SER A 734 -6.63 -45.44 48.65
CA SER A 734 -5.86 -44.20 48.59
C SER A 734 -4.34 -44.39 48.77
N ASN A 735 -3.51 -43.45 48.29
CA ASN A 735 -2.50 -42.71 49.08
C ASN A 735 -1.59 -41.82 48.19
N ASP A 736 -1.32 -40.60 48.65
CA ASP A 736 -0.29 -39.66 48.16
C ASP A 736 1.00 -39.75 49.02
N PRO A 737 2.15 -39.13 48.67
CA PRO A 737 2.75 -38.90 47.35
C PRO A 737 4.14 -39.63 47.29
N PRO A 738 5.39 -39.07 47.41
CA PRO A 738 5.96 -37.71 47.28
C PRO A 738 6.74 -37.52 45.94
N GLY A 739 7.69 -36.56 45.87
CA GLY A 739 8.39 -36.14 44.64
C GLY A 739 9.83 -36.64 44.44
N PHE A 740 10.36 -36.48 43.22
CA PHE A 740 11.60 -37.12 42.73
C PHE A 740 12.67 -36.09 42.28
N LEU A 741 13.52 -35.65 43.22
CA LEU A 741 14.84 -35.08 42.93
C LEU A 741 15.86 -35.55 43.98
N ALA A 742 16.46 -36.72 43.76
CA ALA A 742 17.67 -37.15 44.47
C ALA A 742 18.44 -38.23 43.69
N ARG A 743 19.78 -38.10 43.65
CA ARG A 743 20.78 -39.04 43.09
C ARG A 743 20.71 -39.17 41.55
N ILE A 744 21.74 -38.77 40.80
CA ILE A 744 23.10 -39.36 40.83
C ILE A 744 24.20 -38.31 40.57
N ARG A 745 25.28 -38.41 41.34
CA ARG A 745 26.68 -38.01 41.06
C ARG A 745 27.54 -39.21 41.53
N ASP A 746 28.71 -39.53 41.00
CA ASP A 746 29.89 -38.65 40.90
C ASP A 746 30.99 -39.23 39.97
N LYS A 747 32.08 -38.45 39.78
CA LYS A 747 33.37 -38.74 39.11
C LYS A 747 33.36 -38.63 37.56
N SER A 748 34.34 -38.00 36.89
CA SER A 748 35.53 -37.24 37.34
C SER A 748 35.97 -36.18 36.31
N ILE A 749 36.85 -35.27 36.71
CA ILE A 749 37.28 -34.06 35.96
C ILE A 749 38.68 -34.28 35.33
N SER A 750 38.94 -33.78 34.11
CA SER A 750 40.03 -32.77 33.85
C SER A 750 40.32 -32.46 32.37
N ASN A 751 40.64 -31.19 32.14
CA ASN A 751 41.51 -30.60 31.12
C ASN A 751 41.23 -30.80 29.61
N LEU A 752 40.92 -29.69 28.94
CA LEU A 752 41.49 -29.34 27.63
C LEU A 752 41.47 -27.82 27.42
N THR A 753 42.58 -27.26 26.94
CA THR A 753 42.85 -25.81 26.83
C THR A 753 42.66 -25.28 25.41
N LEU A 754 42.36 -23.98 25.29
CA LEU A 754 42.25 -23.25 24.03
C LEU A 754 43.63 -22.96 23.40
N PRO A 755 43.80 -23.03 22.06
CA PRO A 755 45.00 -22.55 21.39
C PRO A 755 44.93 -21.04 21.11
N SER A 756 46.03 -20.34 21.40
CA SER A 756 46.24 -18.91 21.13
C SER A 756 46.95 -18.68 19.79
N PHE A 757 46.73 -17.50 19.19
CA PHE A 757 47.45 -17.03 18.01
C PHE A 757 48.87 -16.58 18.35
N SER A 758 49.81 -16.78 17.43
CA SER A 758 51.13 -16.13 17.37
C SER A 758 51.47 -15.72 15.93
N PHE A 759 52.38 -14.75 15.76
CA PHE A 759 52.56 -13.97 14.53
C PHE A 759 54.05 -13.58 14.38
N GLU A 760 54.70 -13.89 13.25
CA GLU A 760 56.06 -13.43 12.86
C GLU A 760 56.17 -13.50 11.32
N HIS A 761 56.32 -12.38 10.59
CA HIS A 761 57.58 -11.88 9.97
C HIS A 761 58.24 -12.91 9.01
N GLY A 762 58.14 -12.89 7.67
CA GLY A 762 58.55 -11.87 6.66
C GLY A 762 59.84 -12.34 5.92
N PRO A 763 60.36 -11.75 4.81
CA PRO A 763 59.77 -11.01 3.67
C PRO A 763 60.31 -11.43 2.24
N SER A 764 59.83 -10.75 1.16
CA SER A 764 60.42 -10.71 -0.23
C SER A 764 60.28 -12.00 -1.11
N ARG A 765 60.41 -12.03 -2.45
CA ARG A 765 60.65 -11.01 -3.53
C ARG A 765 60.07 -11.53 -4.88
N TYR A 766 60.35 -10.83 -6.00
CA TYR A 766 60.05 -11.09 -7.43
C TYR A 766 60.25 -12.58 -7.89
N GLU A 767 59.75 -13.12 -9.02
CA GLU A 767 59.67 -12.58 -10.40
C GLU A 767 58.83 -13.47 -11.39
N THR A 768 58.49 -12.92 -12.58
CA THR A 768 58.22 -13.55 -13.92
C THR A 768 57.34 -14.81 -14.16
N SER A 769 56.48 -14.71 -15.20
CA SER A 769 55.90 -15.81 -16.02
C SER A 769 56.87 -16.19 -17.19
N PRO A 770 56.57 -17.11 -18.16
CA PRO A 770 55.37 -17.94 -18.39
C PRO A 770 55.66 -19.44 -18.75
N ASP A 771 54.59 -20.18 -19.13
CA ASP A 771 54.48 -21.10 -20.31
C ASP A 771 53.77 -22.47 -20.15
N ASN A 772 52.74 -22.63 -21.01
CA ASN A 772 52.22 -23.81 -21.76
C ASN A 772 52.08 -25.27 -21.19
N ARG A 773 50.80 -25.69 -21.12
CA ARG A 773 50.21 -26.99 -21.61
C ARG A 773 50.49 -28.29 -20.78
N PRO A 774 49.85 -29.45 -21.09
CA PRO A 774 48.48 -29.74 -20.61
C PRO A 774 48.29 -31.19 -20.07
N GLU A 775 47.05 -31.55 -19.68
CA GLU A 775 46.57 -32.95 -19.48
C GLU A 775 47.21 -33.75 -18.29
N THR A 776 46.56 -34.68 -17.58
CA THR A 776 45.16 -35.20 -17.59
C THR A 776 44.79 -35.81 -16.23
N HIS A 777 43.49 -35.90 -15.94
CA HIS A 777 42.79 -36.83 -15.02
C HIS A 777 43.28 -37.05 -13.57
N TRP A 778 42.34 -36.90 -12.63
CA TRP A 778 41.69 -38.04 -11.96
C TRP A 778 40.24 -37.66 -11.60
N SER A 779 39.34 -38.64 -11.54
CA SER A 779 37.88 -38.43 -11.47
C SER A 779 37.29 -38.93 -10.15
N SER A 780 36.30 -38.24 -9.57
CA SER A 780 35.31 -38.88 -8.68
C SER A 780 34.01 -38.06 -8.61
N GLU A 781 32.91 -38.79 -8.65
CA GLU A 781 31.52 -38.34 -8.73
C GLU A 781 31.01 -37.62 -7.47
N SER A 782 30.04 -36.71 -7.65
CA SER A 782 28.75 -36.82 -6.94
C SER A 782 27.67 -35.97 -7.61
N SER A 783 26.45 -36.52 -7.70
CA SER A 783 25.30 -35.94 -8.40
C SER A 783 24.20 -35.48 -7.41
N SER A 784 23.27 -34.65 -7.91
CA SER A 784 21.82 -34.64 -7.57
C SER A 784 21.38 -34.78 -6.10
N ASP A 785 20.57 -33.90 -5.51
CA ASP A 785 19.26 -33.50 -6.02
C ASP A 785 18.78 -32.15 -5.43
N GLY A 786 17.75 -31.57 -6.04
CA GLY A 786 16.94 -30.51 -5.44
C GLY A 786 15.47 -30.92 -5.38
N TYR A 787 14.71 -30.42 -4.41
CA TYR A 787 13.25 -30.57 -4.38
C TYR A 787 12.52 -29.29 -4.00
N SER A 788 11.53 -28.97 -4.82
CA SER A 788 10.36 -28.14 -4.49
C SER A 788 9.20 -29.10 -4.25
N LEU A 789 8.34 -28.85 -3.26
CA LEU A 789 7.04 -29.52 -3.16
C LEU A 789 5.98 -28.64 -2.47
N TYR A 790 4.79 -28.61 -3.08
CA TYR A 790 3.52 -28.18 -2.52
C TYR A 790 2.66 -29.46 -2.35
N GLU A 791 1.87 -29.51 -1.28
CA GLU A 791 0.72 -30.44 -1.09
C GLU A 791 1.05 -31.96 -1.01
N ALA A 792 0.25 -32.82 -0.36
CA ALA A 792 -1.11 -32.65 0.17
C ALA A 792 -1.37 -33.40 1.49
N SER A 793 -2.36 -32.93 2.25
CA SER A 793 -3.30 -33.70 3.08
C SER A 793 -4.58 -32.89 3.22
#